data_AF-A0AAW2ZS55-F1
#
_entry.id   AF-A0AAW2ZS55-F1
#
_cell.length_a   1.000
_cell.length_b   1.000
_cell.length_c   1.000
_cell.angle_alpha   90.00
_cell.angle_beta   90.00
_cell.angle_gamma   90.00
#
_symmetry.space_group_name_H-M   'P 1'
#
loop_
_entity.id
_entity.type
_entity.pdbx_description
1 polymer ?
#
loop_
_entity_poly.entity_id
_entity_poly.type
_entity_poly.pdbx_seq_one_letter_code
_entity_poly.pdbx_strand_id
1 'polypeptide(L)'
;MKKSLIITYCLVLYVCYAQVTNWGYNLNNTRYSESGIINSNNIKQLGIKWALITQGDIMTTPTIMNHNNYSMVFVPDSSGNIYAVNQRTGTVIWKEKISSFTGKKQSWSRSSPAYYEGKIYIGDQKSANMICLNATDGRKIWMTELDNHSEAQITMSPTLYNNIVFVGTAASEEGAANRIPGYKCCTFQGRMFALSADNGTILWSVRTLPDNKGDHKGYSGNSLWGSAAPIDPQRDAVYVATGGNFNTPDSYKSCLKNTSIIDKLSCEPANYVNSIMSISISNGSILWSRNLGGPDMWTTKCQSGHDDDLCIKGFDLDHDFAQAPMLFNIKGRDVVGAGQKSGFFHTLDRDSGKIIWSKRTGPGNSGGGCGHGSAMDDERIYIGNSNAGKNWERFKNGFMCKGGFWVAISKETGNIVWQQCDPISDPEYIPDEPIPAIPKQKTLRSYAFATGALSVTSSGVVFAGSFDPRGAAYGFDAKTGVILWKKYLGSSIGSGAAISDDMVVWGIGWRQWGKGTAGNKLFGFKIMVNQSTSTYLKPTTQNHEVTHIAPTKPVVPHIPHHTLLHTPLHPSDKLKATNRPTLPSTTKPVTAHTAIPFNEDEEPEIQEPNSYSEDEDYGDEDINYRSDSNDIVCGVCPSGHRQWSEIGYTAPTNGDRCQCIKSRIICTSCPVGYIPWYNDSNALEPSNGDDCQCVISKVKQCPTCPVGFKIWYDLGWIRPNNGDQCQCVALTKRRSLHKFNKLKRLMKVYL
;
A
#
# COMPACT_ATOMS: atom_id res chain seq x y z
N MET A 1 9.18 -62.85 30.64
CA MET A 1 9.75 -62.03 29.55
C MET A 1 8.93 -60.75 29.39
N LYS A 2 9.49 -59.58 29.71
CA LYS A 2 9.03 -58.26 29.22
C LYS A 2 10.27 -57.36 29.09
N LYS A 3 10.62 -56.94 27.86
CA LYS A 3 11.62 -55.90 27.62
C LYS A 3 10.89 -54.57 27.52
N SER A 4 11.23 -53.61 28.37
CA SER A 4 10.77 -52.22 28.20
C SER A 4 11.55 -51.59 27.05
N LEU A 5 10.85 -51.11 26.02
CA LEU A 5 11.47 -50.35 24.94
C LEU A 5 11.31 -48.85 25.26
N ILE A 6 12.41 -48.17 25.56
CA ILE A 6 12.42 -46.71 25.71
C ILE A 6 12.63 -46.12 24.31
N ILE A 7 11.58 -45.52 23.75
CA ILE A 7 11.67 -44.77 22.49
C ILE A 7 11.97 -43.31 22.84
N THR A 8 13.24 -42.94 22.74
CA THR A 8 13.68 -41.54 22.85
C THR A 8 13.24 -40.78 21.62
N TYR A 9 12.15 -40.02 21.72
CA TYR A 9 11.76 -39.06 20.68
C TYR A 9 12.77 -37.91 20.63
N CYS A 10 13.68 -37.95 19.66
CA CYS A 10 14.43 -36.78 19.24
C CYS A 10 13.47 -35.79 18.57
N LEU A 11 12.85 -34.93 19.37
CA LEU A 11 12.20 -33.71 18.91
C LEU A 11 13.26 -32.79 18.29
N VAL A 12 13.49 -32.96 16.99
CA VAL A 12 14.15 -31.95 16.17
C VAL A 12 13.20 -30.76 16.13
N LEU A 13 13.39 -29.84 17.07
CA LEU A 13 12.78 -28.52 17.05
C LEU A 13 13.33 -27.76 15.84
N TYR A 14 12.69 -27.96 14.68
CA TYR A 14 12.72 -26.98 13.61
C TYR A 14 12.16 -25.68 14.19
N VAL A 15 13.07 -24.79 14.61
CA VAL A 15 12.73 -23.41 14.95
C VAL A 15 12.19 -22.79 13.66
N CYS A 16 10.87 -22.69 13.58
CA CYS A 16 10.20 -22.13 12.41
C CYS A 16 10.31 -20.60 12.47
N TYR A 17 11.49 -20.10 12.11
CA TYR A 17 11.79 -18.68 11.98
C TYR A 17 10.75 -17.99 11.10
N ALA A 18 10.33 -16.79 11.48
CA ALA A 18 9.32 -16.05 10.72
C ALA A 18 9.98 -15.48 9.45
N GLN A 19 9.50 -15.87 8.28
CA GLN A 19 10.08 -15.52 6.98
C GLN A 19 9.17 -14.59 6.18
N VAL A 20 9.76 -13.82 5.26
CA VAL A 20 9.05 -12.93 4.34
C VAL A 20 9.39 -13.39 2.92
N THR A 21 8.61 -14.35 2.41
CA THR A 21 8.90 -15.08 1.15
C THR A 21 8.66 -14.26 -0.12
N ASN A 22 7.71 -13.32 -0.05
CA ASN A 22 7.28 -12.40 -1.11
C ASN A 22 6.71 -11.12 -0.48
N TRP A 23 6.19 -10.20 -1.30
CA TRP A 23 5.45 -9.01 -0.82
C TRP A 23 4.33 -9.35 0.18
N GLY A 24 3.61 -10.43 -0.05
CA GLY A 24 2.46 -10.85 0.75
C GLY A 24 2.80 -11.56 2.06
N TYR A 25 4.10 -11.77 2.32
CA TYR A 25 4.71 -12.69 3.31
C TYR A 25 4.42 -14.17 3.03
N ASN A 26 3.19 -14.49 2.65
CA ASN A 26 2.65 -15.82 2.43
C ASN A 26 1.69 -15.85 1.21
N LEU A 27 1.25 -17.05 0.82
CA LEU A 27 0.37 -17.29 -0.33
C LEU A 27 -1.01 -16.62 -0.20
N ASN A 28 -1.44 -16.19 0.99
CA ASN A 28 -2.72 -15.52 1.21
C ASN A 28 -2.62 -13.97 1.09
N ASN A 29 -1.43 -13.43 0.84
CA ASN A 29 -1.13 -11.98 0.76
C ASN A 29 -1.60 -11.18 2.00
N THR A 30 -1.50 -11.78 3.20
CA THR A 30 -2.01 -11.16 4.44
C THR A 30 -1.05 -10.18 5.11
N ARG A 31 0.24 -10.25 4.78
CA ARG A 31 1.33 -9.43 5.37
C ARG A 31 1.38 -9.52 6.91
N TYR A 32 1.01 -10.69 7.40
CA TYR A 32 1.08 -11.13 8.79
C TYR A 32 2.43 -11.82 9.05
N SER A 33 3.12 -11.42 10.13
CA SER A 33 4.32 -12.09 10.63
C SER A 33 3.97 -12.95 11.83
N GLU A 34 4.32 -14.24 11.77
CA GLU A 34 4.19 -15.18 12.88
C GLU A 34 5.00 -14.76 14.12
N SER A 35 6.00 -13.87 13.96
CA SER A 35 6.81 -13.39 15.08
C SER A 35 6.02 -12.50 16.05
N GLY A 36 5.82 -12.99 17.26
CA GLY A 36 5.29 -12.23 18.39
C GLY A 36 6.37 -11.53 19.24
N ILE A 37 7.63 -11.52 18.81
CA ILE A 37 8.74 -11.03 19.63
C ILE A 37 8.65 -9.51 19.82
N ILE A 38 8.24 -8.76 18.79
CA ILE A 38 8.02 -7.31 18.86
C ILE A 38 6.54 -7.04 19.10
N ASN A 39 6.21 -6.66 20.33
CA ASN A 39 4.86 -6.54 20.86
C ASN A 39 4.65 -5.21 21.59
N SER A 40 3.41 -4.92 21.99
CA SER A 40 3.02 -3.63 22.57
C SER A 40 3.75 -3.25 23.87
N ASN A 41 4.33 -4.22 24.60
CA ASN A 41 5.09 -3.95 25.84
C ASN A 41 6.54 -3.53 25.56
N ASN A 42 7.17 -4.05 24.49
CA ASN A 42 8.59 -3.82 24.21
C ASN A 42 8.87 -2.94 22.99
N ILE A 43 7.91 -2.68 22.11
CA ILE A 43 8.09 -1.86 20.89
C ILE A 43 8.71 -0.48 21.15
N LYS A 44 8.52 0.11 22.33
CA LYS A 44 9.17 1.37 22.73
C LYS A 44 10.70 1.31 22.79
N GLN A 45 11.27 0.11 22.86
CA GLN A 45 12.72 -0.19 22.81
C GLN A 45 13.20 -0.53 21.39
N LEU A 46 12.34 -0.48 20.37
CA LEU A 46 12.71 -0.76 18.98
C LEU A 46 13.62 0.37 18.46
N GLY A 47 14.90 0.08 18.32
CA GLY A 47 15.92 1.02 17.85
C GLY A 47 16.53 0.59 16.52
N ILE A 48 17.19 1.53 15.83
CA ILE A 48 17.97 1.24 14.62
C ILE A 48 19.18 0.41 15.04
N LYS A 49 19.31 -0.81 14.49
CA LYS A 49 20.44 -1.71 14.74
C LYS A 49 21.53 -1.57 13.67
N TRP A 50 21.15 -1.24 12.44
CA TRP A 50 22.03 -0.89 11.33
C TRP A 50 21.28 -0.07 10.27
N ALA A 51 22.03 0.68 9.46
CA ALA A 51 21.52 1.35 8.27
C ALA A 51 22.49 1.12 7.10
N LEU A 52 21.96 0.72 5.94
CA LEU A 52 22.69 0.58 4.69
C LEU A 52 22.28 1.70 3.73
N ILE A 53 23.27 2.38 3.15
CA ILE A 53 23.06 3.41 2.12
C ILE A 53 23.03 2.73 0.74
N THR A 54 21.94 2.95 0.00
CA THR A 54 21.74 2.52 -1.40
C THR A 54 21.94 3.69 -2.36
N GLN A 55 21.70 3.49 -3.66
CA GLN A 55 21.85 4.54 -4.68
C GLN A 55 20.51 5.16 -5.12
N GLY A 56 19.36 4.66 -4.65
CA GLY A 56 18.04 5.13 -5.05
C GLY A 56 16.94 4.78 -4.04
N ASP A 57 15.70 5.18 -4.36
CA ASP A 57 14.53 5.01 -3.51
C ASP A 57 14.18 3.52 -3.31
N ILE A 58 13.92 3.14 -2.05
CA ILE A 58 13.54 1.78 -1.68
C ILE A 58 12.03 1.72 -1.43
N MET A 59 11.29 1.53 -2.52
CA MET A 59 9.83 1.52 -2.56
C MET A 59 9.21 0.13 -2.40
N THR A 60 10.05 -0.91 -2.25
CA THR A 60 9.68 -2.33 -2.20
C THR A 60 9.70 -2.85 -0.77
N THR A 61 8.74 -3.70 -0.40
CA THR A 61 8.84 -4.52 0.82
C THR A 61 10.03 -5.47 0.69
N PRO A 62 11.02 -5.45 1.61
CA PRO A 62 12.16 -6.37 1.55
C PRO A 62 11.75 -7.83 1.74
N THR A 63 12.35 -8.74 0.99
CA THR A 63 12.16 -10.19 1.13
C THR A 63 13.18 -10.71 2.15
N ILE A 64 12.78 -11.52 3.14
CA ILE A 64 13.69 -12.02 4.19
C ILE A 64 13.60 -13.53 4.29
N MET A 65 14.72 -14.21 4.00
CA MET A 65 14.80 -15.67 3.97
C MET A 65 16.06 -16.19 4.65
N ASN A 66 15.94 -17.35 5.30
CA ASN A 66 17.08 -17.99 5.95
C ASN A 66 17.93 -18.76 4.94
N HIS A 67 19.25 -18.67 5.11
CA HIS A 67 20.24 -19.40 4.33
C HIS A 67 21.36 -19.87 5.24
N ASN A 68 21.42 -21.18 5.48
CA ASN A 68 22.33 -21.80 6.44
C ASN A 68 22.22 -21.12 7.83
N ASN A 69 23.27 -20.44 8.28
CA ASN A 69 23.39 -19.90 9.63
C ASN A 69 22.98 -18.41 9.76
N TYR A 70 22.45 -17.78 8.71
CA TYR A 70 22.01 -16.38 8.73
C TYR A 70 20.82 -16.13 7.81
N SER A 71 20.17 -14.97 7.97
CA SER A 71 19.05 -14.53 7.12
C SER A 71 19.52 -13.48 6.13
N MET A 72 19.10 -13.63 4.87
CA MET A 72 19.34 -12.67 3.78
C MET A 72 18.10 -11.81 3.56
N VAL A 73 18.33 -10.51 3.37
CA VAL A 73 17.35 -9.52 2.93
C VAL A 73 17.60 -9.23 1.46
N PHE A 74 16.59 -9.38 0.61
CA PHE A 74 16.66 -9.02 -0.81
C PHE A 74 15.82 -7.77 -1.08
N VAL A 75 16.41 -6.79 -1.77
CA VAL A 75 15.74 -5.52 -2.04
C VAL A 75 16.33 -4.77 -3.26
N PRO A 76 15.51 -4.31 -4.22
CA PRO A 76 15.94 -3.41 -5.29
C PRO A 76 15.86 -1.93 -4.89
N ASP A 77 16.63 -1.08 -5.59
CA ASP A 77 16.54 0.39 -5.50
C ASP A 77 16.13 1.05 -6.83
N SER A 78 15.67 2.30 -6.75
CA SER A 78 15.26 3.08 -7.94
C SER A 78 16.41 3.48 -8.89
N SER A 79 17.66 3.12 -8.58
CA SER A 79 18.85 3.41 -9.40
C SER A 79 19.33 2.17 -10.16
N GLY A 80 18.47 1.15 -10.22
CA GLY A 80 18.66 -0.05 -11.04
C GLY A 80 19.45 -1.15 -10.35
N ASN A 81 19.63 -1.10 -9.03
CA ASN A 81 20.37 -2.12 -8.31
C ASN A 81 19.43 -3.15 -7.66
N ILE A 82 19.96 -4.35 -7.40
CA ILE A 82 19.37 -5.39 -6.56
C ILE A 82 20.44 -5.83 -5.55
N TYR A 83 20.08 -5.84 -4.27
CA TYR A 83 20.98 -6.14 -3.15
C TYR A 83 20.57 -7.44 -2.46
N ALA A 84 21.56 -8.20 -1.98
CA ALA A 84 21.40 -9.08 -0.82
C ALA A 84 22.19 -8.54 0.37
N VAL A 85 21.54 -8.51 1.53
CA VAL A 85 22.08 -7.92 2.77
C VAL A 85 21.91 -8.90 3.92
N ASN A 86 22.89 -9.04 4.80
CA ASN A 86 22.75 -9.84 6.01
C ASN A 86 21.81 -9.12 7.00
N GLN A 87 20.68 -9.77 7.32
CA GLN A 87 19.59 -9.22 8.16
C GLN A 87 20.07 -8.73 9.54
N ARG A 88 21.13 -9.31 10.11
CA ARG A 88 21.59 -9.02 11.48
C ARG A 88 22.65 -7.92 11.55
N THR A 89 23.38 -7.67 10.47
CA THR A 89 24.54 -6.76 10.45
C THR A 89 24.42 -5.60 9.47
N GLY A 90 23.49 -5.66 8.49
CA GLY A 90 23.39 -4.66 7.43
C GLY A 90 24.51 -4.75 6.39
N THR A 91 25.39 -5.75 6.47
CA THR A 91 26.48 -5.94 5.51
C THR A 91 25.93 -6.47 4.18
N VAL A 92 26.33 -5.84 3.08
CA VAL A 92 26.01 -6.32 1.72
C VAL A 92 26.75 -7.63 1.49
N ILE A 93 26.02 -8.65 1.05
CA ILE A 93 26.55 -9.97 0.68
C ILE A 93 26.95 -9.96 -0.79
N TRP A 94 26.02 -9.51 -1.64
CA TRP A 94 26.25 -9.21 -3.04
C TRP A 94 25.35 -8.05 -3.48
N LYS A 95 25.75 -7.38 -4.56
CA LYS A 95 24.98 -6.32 -5.21
C LYS A 95 25.15 -6.47 -6.71
N GLU A 96 24.04 -6.52 -7.43
CA GLU A 96 24.01 -6.55 -8.90
C GLU A 96 23.24 -5.37 -9.47
N LYS A 97 23.49 -5.04 -10.74
CA LYS A 97 22.78 -3.97 -11.44
C LYS A 97 21.89 -4.56 -12.53
N ILE A 98 20.58 -4.33 -12.45
CA ILE A 98 19.55 -4.92 -13.31
C ILE A 98 19.81 -4.66 -14.81
N SER A 99 20.44 -3.52 -15.15
CA SER A 99 20.88 -3.22 -16.52
C SER A 99 21.96 -4.16 -17.08
N SER A 100 22.71 -4.91 -16.25
CA SER A 100 23.63 -5.96 -16.70
C SER A 100 22.87 -7.20 -17.22
N PHE A 101 21.65 -7.42 -16.72
CA PHE A 101 20.81 -8.55 -17.09
C PHE A 101 19.98 -8.28 -18.35
N THR A 102 19.41 -7.07 -18.46
CA THR A 102 18.53 -6.64 -19.56
C THR A 102 19.26 -5.94 -20.71
N GLY A 103 20.49 -5.47 -20.50
CA GLY A 103 21.24 -4.61 -21.42
C GLY A 103 20.74 -3.16 -21.51
N LYS A 104 19.62 -2.81 -20.86
CA LYS A 104 18.96 -1.50 -20.98
C LYS A 104 19.33 -0.62 -19.79
N LYS A 105 20.10 0.47 -20.01
CA LYS A 105 20.74 1.33 -18.98
C LYS A 105 19.82 1.82 -17.86
N GLN A 106 18.54 2.04 -18.17
CA GLN A 106 17.50 2.54 -17.26
C GLN A 106 16.66 1.43 -16.59
N SER A 107 17.03 0.15 -16.69
CA SER A 107 16.24 -0.93 -16.06
C SER A 107 16.37 -0.89 -14.53
N TRP A 108 15.23 -0.91 -13.85
CA TRP A 108 15.10 -0.92 -12.40
C TRP A 108 13.83 -1.66 -11.97
N SER A 109 13.72 -2.02 -10.69
CA SER A 109 12.58 -2.77 -10.15
C SER A 109 11.86 -2.02 -9.02
N ARG A 110 10.52 -2.03 -9.09
CA ARG A 110 9.57 -1.75 -8.00
C ARG A 110 8.74 -2.98 -7.65
N SER A 111 8.97 -4.10 -8.34
CA SER A 111 8.52 -5.43 -7.92
C SER A 111 9.35 -5.84 -6.71
N SER A 112 8.73 -5.99 -5.53
CA SER A 112 9.41 -6.65 -4.41
C SER A 112 9.83 -8.05 -4.84
N PRO A 113 11.01 -8.54 -4.42
CA PRO A 113 11.41 -9.88 -4.77
C PRO A 113 10.45 -10.92 -4.16
N ALA A 114 10.42 -12.08 -4.79
CA ALA A 114 10.00 -13.31 -4.13
C ALA A 114 11.16 -14.31 -4.15
N TYR A 115 11.16 -15.25 -3.22
CA TYR A 115 12.16 -16.30 -3.09
C TYR A 115 11.51 -17.68 -3.23
N TYR A 116 12.20 -18.59 -3.89
CA TYR A 116 11.83 -20.01 -3.95
C TYR A 116 13.09 -20.86 -4.21
N GLU A 117 13.33 -21.87 -3.38
CA GLU A 117 14.40 -22.89 -3.54
C GLU A 117 15.79 -22.30 -3.92
N GLY A 118 16.29 -21.33 -3.15
CA GLY A 118 17.61 -20.72 -3.38
C GLY A 118 17.70 -19.76 -4.57
N LYS A 119 16.57 -19.45 -5.21
CA LYS A 119 16.43 -18.49 -6.31
C LYS A 119 15.60 -17.29 -5.83
N ILE A 120 15.85 -16.10 -6.38
CA ILE A 120 14.97 -14.93 -6.24
C ILE A 120 14.46 -14.44 -7.60
N TYR A 121 13.32 -13.75 -7.56
CA TYR A 121 12.53 -13.39 -8.73
C TYR A 121 12.10 -11.94 -8.64
N ILE A 122 12.40 -11.14 -9.68
CA ILE A 122 12.03 -9.71 -9.77
C ILE A 122 11.52 -9.38 -11.17
N GLY A 123 10.56 -8.45 -11.26
CA GLY A 123 10.15 -7.80 -12.50
C GLY A 123 10.92 -6.51 -12.78
N ASP A 124 11.23 -6.24 -14.05
CA ASP A 124 11.82 -5.00 -14.54
C ASP A 124 10.75 -4.00 -15.06
N GLN A 125 10.92 -2.71 -14.77
CA GLN A 125 10.00 -1.64 -15.17
C GLN A 125 10.35 -0.94 -16.50
N LYS A 126 11.48 -1.25 -17.15
CA LYS A 126 11.81 -0.61 -18.43
C LYS A 126 11.41 -1.46 -19.64
N SER A 127 11.19 -2.77 -19.49
CA SER A 127 10.87 -3.67 -20.61
C SER A 127 10.20 -4.99 -20.20
N ALA A 128 9.35 -4.96 -19.17
CA ALA A 128 8.59 -6.12 -18.67
C ALA A 128 9.37 -7.46 -18.58
N ASN A 129 10.65 -7.42 -18.19
CA ASN A 129 11.43 -8.65 -18.03
C ASN A 129 11.16 -9.28 -16.67
N MET A 130 10.73 -10.53 -16.67
CA MET A 130 10.78 -11.38 -15.49
C MET A 130 12.19 -11.95 -15.36
N ILE A 131 12.88 -11.69 -14.25
CA ILE A 131 14.28 -12.04 -14.05
C ILE A 131 14.40 -13.00 -12.85
N CYS A 132 15.11 -14.10 -13.05
CA CYS A 132 15.47 -15.04 -11.98
C CYS A 132 16.99 -15.00 -11.71
N LEU A 133 17.34 -14.79 -10.44
CA LEU A 133 18.72 -14.74 -9.95
C LEU A 133 18.93 -15.84 -8.90
N ASN A 134 20.16 -16.35 -8.78
CA ASN A 134 20.54 -17.17 -7.64
C ASN A 134 20.66 -16.26 -6.39
N ALA A 135 20.05 -16.69 -5.28
CA ALA A 135 19.93 -15.89 -4.06
C ALA A 135 21.28 -15.69 -3.33
N THR A 136 22.29 -16.53 -3.60
CA THR A 136 23.56 -16.57 -2.86
C THR A 136 24.70 -15.80 -3.53
N ASP A 137 24.68 -15.66 -4.86
CA ASP A 137 25.69 -14.96 -5.66
C ASP A 137 25.13 -13.80 -6.51
N GLY A 138 23.80 -13.62 -6.59
CA GLY A 138 23.12 -12.60 -7.40
C GLY A 138 23.10 -12.91 -8.91
N ARG A 139 23.70 -14.01 -9.34
CA ARG A 139 23.92 -14.32 -10.76
C ARG A 139 22.61 -14.68 -11.45
N LYS A 140 22.38 -14.11 -12.65
CA LYS A 140 21.26 -14.47 -13.51
C LYS A 140 21.23 -15.97 -13.82
N ILE A 141 20.06 -16.58 -13.62
CA ILE A 141 19.74 -17.95 -14.03
C ILE A 141 18.99 -17.89 -15.36
N TRP A 142 17.87 -17.17 -15.40
CA TRP A 142 17.07 -16.95 -16.62
C TRP A 142 16.42 -15.55 -16.63
N MET A 143 15.93 -15.15 -17.79
CA MET A 143 15.16 -13.91 -17.98
C MET A 143 14.19 -14.08 -19.16
N THR A 144 12.95 -13.62 -18.99
CA THR A 144 11.88 -13.70 -20.01
C THR A 144 11.19 -12.34 -20.16
N GLU A 145 11.19 -11.79 -21.37
CA GLU A 145 10.41 -10.60 -21.74
C GLU A 145 8.93 -11.03 -21.84
N LEU A 146 8.06 -10.49 -20.98
CA LEU A 146 6.65 -10.92 -20.91
C LEU A 146 5.76 -10.18 -21.90
N ASP A 147 6.11 -8.94 -22.20
CA ASP A 147 5.37 -8.07 -23.11
C ASP A 147 6.36 -7.14 -23.83
N ASN A 148 6.16 -6.94 -25.14
CA ASN A 148 7.07 -6.21 -26.02
C ASN A 148 6.59 -4.79 -26.37
N HIS A 149 5.49 -4.32 -25.77
CA HIS A 149 5.04 -2.94 -25.89
C HIS A 149 6.06 -1.96 -25.25
N SER A 150 6.32 -0.81 -25.87
CA SER A 150 7.44 0.07 -25.47
C SER A 150 7.36 0.58 -24.04
N GLU A 151 6.12 0.72 -23.53
CA GLU A 151 5.83 1.22 -22.19
C GLU A 151 5.57 0.10 -21.18
N ALA A 152 5.70 -1.18 -21.57
CA ALA A 152 5.40 -2.31 -20.70
C ALA A 152 6.40 -2.47 -19.54
N GLN A 153 5.85 -2.77 -18.36
CA GLN A 153 6.57 -2.85 -17.10
C GLN A 153 5.97 -3.92 -16.18
N ILE A 154 6.81 -4.52 -15.33
CA ILE A 154 6.34 -5.32 -14.20
C ILE A 154 6.52 -4.51 -12.92
N THR A 155 5.43 -3.93 -12.42
CA THR A 155 5.36 -3.33 -11.07
C THR A 155 4.90 -4.34 -10.03
N MET A 156 4.09 -5.31 -10.45
CA MET A 156 3.52 -6.34 -9.60
C MET A 156 4.60 -7.28 -9.06
N SER A 157 4.49 -7.65 -7.79
CA SER A 157 5.41 -8.60 -7.18
C SER A 157 5.02 -10.03 -7.53
N PRO A 158 5.98 -10.87 -7.97
CA PRO A 158 5.72 -12.27 -8.23
C PRO A 158 5.27 -12.98 -6.96
N THR A 159 4.43 -14.00 -7.11
CA THR A 159 4.19 -15.01 -6.09
C THR A 159 4.50 -16.39 -6.65
N LEU A 160 5.12 -17.25 -5.84
CA LEU A 160 5.59 -18.54 -6.29
C LEU A 160 4.88 -19.66 -5.52
N TYR A 161 4.39 -20.65 -6.25
CA TYR A 161 3.78 -21.85 -5.71
C TYR A 161 4.09 -23.04 -6.63
N ASN A 162 4.52 -24.16 -6.05
CA ASN A 162 4.78 -25.43 -6.75
C ASN A 162 5.60 -25.27 -8.06
N ASN A 163 6.76 -24.62 -7.97
CA ASN A 163 7.66 -24.31 -9.09
C ASN A 163 7.05 -23.44 -10.23
N ILE A 164 5.93 -22.74 -9.97
CA ILE A 164 5.31 -21.77 -10.89
C ILE A 164 5.45 -20.35 -10.33
N VAL A 165 5.82 -19.39 -11.20
CA VAL A 165 5.83 -17.95 -10.94
C VAL A 165 4.56 -17.31 -11.48
N PHE A 166 3.81 -16.63 -10.62
CA PHE A 166 2.60 -15.87 -10.96
C PHE A 166 2.89 -14.37 -10.91
N VAL A 167 2.74 -13.68 -12.04
CA VAL A 167 3.05 -12.23 -12.17
C VAL A 167 2.21 -11.59 -13.27
N GLY A 168 1.88 -10.30 -13.11
CA GLY A 168 1.11 -9.52 -14.07
C GLY A 168 1.91 -8.36 -14.67
N THR A 169 1.49 -7.89 -15.84
CA THR A 169 2.07 -6.72 -16.53
C THR A 169 1.20 -5.47 -16.40
N ALA A 170 1.88 -4.33 -16.44
CA ALA A 170 1.33 -2.99 -16.49
C ALA A 170 2.06 -2.17 -17.58
N ALA A 171 1.66 -0.93 -17.82
CA ALA A 171 2.42 -0.01 -18.68
C ALA A 171 2.58 1.38 -18.05
N SER A 172 3.57 2.13 -18.53
CA SER A 172 3.70 3.57 -18.34
C SER A 172 2.84 4.38 -19.33
N GLU A 173 2.06 3.70 -20.19
CA GLU A 173 1.29 4.30 -21.30
C GLU A 173 0.26 5.35 -20.81
N GLU A 174 -0.43 5.07 -19.71
CA GLU A 174 -1.26 5.99 -18.90
C GLU A 174 -0.59 7.35 -18.67
N GLY A 175 0.73 7.33 -18.46
CA GLY A 175 1.59 8.48 -18.24
C GLY A 175 2.26 9.02 -19.51
N ALA A 176 2.46 8.18 -20.53
CA ALA A 176 3.01 8.57 -21.82
C ALA A 176 2.02 9.41 -22.64
N ALA A 177 0.72 9.07 -22.55
CA ALA A 177 -0.38 9.78 -23.20
C ALA A 177 -0.43 11.30 -22.92
N ASN A 178 0.11 11.75 -21.78
CA ASN A 178 0.26 13.17 -21.44
C ASN A 178 1.71 13.68 -21.57
N ARG A 179 2.72 12.84 -21.35
CA ARG A 179 4.14 13.26 -21.23
C ARG A 179 4.97 13.14 -22.50
N ILE A 180 4.46 12.49 -23.56
CA ILE A 180 5.16 12.35 -24.84
C ILE A 180 4.35 13.08 -25.93
N PRO A 181 4.85 14.20 -26.49
CA PRO A 181 4.17 14.91 -27.57
C PRO A 181 3.88 14.01 -28.78
N GLY A 182 2.65 14.06 -29.27
CA GLY A 182 2.21 13.24 -30.42
C GLY A 182 2.04 11.74 -30.13
N TYR A 183 2.12 11.29 -28.87
CA TYR A 183 1.95 9.88 -28.53
C TYR A 183 0.56 9.35 -28.89
N LYS A 184 0.51 8.26 -29.65
CA LYS A 184 -0.73 7.58 -30.04
C LYS A 184 -1.21 6.66 -28.92
N CYS A 185 -1.86 7.24 -27.93
CA CYS A 185 -2.59 6.48 -26.92
C CYS A 185 -3.78 5.73 -27.56
N CYS A 186 -4.09 4.48 -27.20
CA CYS A 186 -3.34 3.57 -26.32
C CYS A 186 -3.53 2.11 -26.79
N THR A 187 -2.49 1.29 -26.66
CA THR A 187 -2.43 -0.09 -27.20
C THR A 187 -1.97 -1.15 -26.20
N PHE A 188 -1.46 -0.78 -25.03
CA PHE A 188 -1.04 -1.77 -24.02
C PHE A 188 -2.20 -2.64 -23.54
N GLN A 189 -1.94 -3.92 -23.30
CA GLN A 189 -2.92 -4.86 -22.76
C GLN A 189 -2.42 -5.52 -21.47
N GLY A 190 -3.09 -5.26 -20.35
CA GLY A 190 -2.84 -5.98 -19.09
C GLY A 190 -2.95 -7.50 -19.26
N ARG A 191 -1.96 -8.23 -18.74
CA ARG A 191 -1.89 -9.69 -18.83
C ARG A 191 -1.40 -10.30 -17.52
N MET A 192 -2.02 -11.41 -17.13
CA MET A 192 -1.51 -12.31 -16.09
C MET A 192 -0.69 -13.43 -16.75
N PHE A 193 0.41 -13.84 -16.13
CA PHE A 193 1.28 -14.92 -16.59
C PHE A 193 1.52 -15.95 -15.49
N ALA A 194 1.61 -17.21 -15.90
CA ALA A 194 2.25 -18.28 -15.15
C ALA A 194 3.53 -18.70 -15.88
N LEU A 195 4.65 -18.85 -15.17
CA LEU A 195 5.94 -19.26 -15.74
C LEU A 195 6.57 -20.39 -14.93
N SER A 196 7.31 -21.29 -15.59
CA SER A 196 8.18 -22.24 -14.91
C SER A 196 9.31 -21.50 -14.17
N ALA A 197 9.44 -21.74 -12.86
CA ALA A 197 10.45 -21.10 -12.03
C ALA A 197 11.88 -21.68 -12.26
N ASP A 198 12.02 -22.79 -13.00
CA ASP A 198 13.31 -23.33 -13.41
C ASP A 198 13.94 -22.63 -14.61
N ASN A 199 13.16 -22.21 -15.59
CA ASN A 199 13.69 -21.73 -16.88
C ASN A 199 12.98 -20.49 -17.48
N GLY A 200 11.93 -19.97 -16.84
CA GLY A 200 11.19 -18.81 -17.34
C GLY A 200 10.31 -19.09 -18.55
N THR A 201 9.99 -20.35 -18.85
CA THR A 201 9.02 -20.69 -19.90
C THR A 201 7.63 -20.26 -19.46
N ILE A 202 6.93 -19.45 -20.26
CA ILE A 202 5.51 -19.12 -20.04
C ILE A 202 4.67 -20.39 -20.21
N LEU A 203 3.93 -20.76 -19.17
CA LEU A 203 3.04 -21.92 -19.15
C LEU A 203 1.66 -21.54 -19.71
N TRP A 204 1.16 -20.38 -19.30
CA TRP A 204 -0.05 -19.75 -19.85
C TRP A 204 -0.01 -18.23 -19.63
N SER A 205 -0.82 -17.50 -20.40
CA SER A 205 -1.09 -16.07 -20.17
C SER A 205 -2.55 -15.71 -20.45
N VAL A 206 -3.07 -14.71 -19.72
CA VAL A 206 -4.49 -14.31 -19.74
C VAL A 206 -4.56 -12.79 -19.88
N ARG A 207 -5.23 -12.29 -20.94
CA ARG A 207 -5.51 -10.85 -21.09
C ARG A 207 -6.62 -10.41 -20.12
N THR A 208 -6.52 -9.20 -19.59
CA THR A 208 -7.57 -8.57 -18.75
C THR A 208 -8.59 -7.76 -19.54
N LEU A 209 -8.55 -7.81 -20.88
CA LEU A 209 -9.40 -7.10 -21.84
C LEU A 209 -9.46 -7.86 -23.19
N PRO A 210 -10.41 -7.55 -24.09
CA PRO A 210 -10.43 -8.07 -25.46
C PRO A 210 -9.17 -7.73 -26.27
N ASP A 211 -8.83 -8.52 -27.28
CA ASP A 211 -7.66 -8.28 -28.12
C ASP A 211 -7.86 -7.08 -29.07
N ASN A 212 -7.02 -6.05 -28.94
CA ASN A 212 -7.05 -4.84 -29.77
C ASN A 212 -6.29 -4.98 -31.10
N LYS A 213 -5.49 -6.04 -31.30
CA LYS A 213 -4.65 -6.28 -32.48
C LYS A 213 -3.68 -5.13 -32.81
N GLY A 214 -3.34 -4.29 -31.83
CA GLY A 214 -2.53 -3.08 -32.03
C GLY A 214 -3.31 -1.85 -32.53
N ASP A 215 -4.64 -1.88 -32.58
CA ASP A 215 -5.46 -0.70 -32.85
C ASP A 215 -5.52 0.22 -31.62
N HIS A 216 -5.08 1.47 -31.80
CA HIS A 216 -5.15 2.53 -30.79
C HIS A 216 -6.60 2.92 -30.41
N LYS A 217 -7.59 2.58 -31.24
CA LYS A 217 -9.03 2.70 -30.96
C LYS A 217 -9.64 1.46 -30.29
N GLY A 218 -8.88 0.40 -30.08
CA GLY A 218 -9.32 -0.78 -29.35
C GLY A 218 -9.33 -0.57 -27.83
N TYR A 219 -9.55 -1.65 -27.08
CA TYR A 219 -9.35 -1.65 -25.64
C TYR A 219 -7.86 -1.61 -25.29
N SER A 220 -7.50 -0.83 -24.29
CA SER A 220 -6.16 -0.81 -23.70
C SER A 220 -6.21 -0.49 -22.19
N GLY A 221 -5.15 -0.82 -21.47
CA GLY A 221 -5.10 -0.69 -20.01
C GLY A 221 -5.41 -2.00 -19.27
N ASN A 222 -6.29 -1.93 -18.26
CA ASN A 222 -6.59 -2.97 -17.27
C ASN A 222 -5.33 -3.62 -16.65
N SER A 223 -4.29 -2.80 -16.45
CA SER A 223 -2.98 -3.21 -15.94
C SER A 223 -3.08 -4.04 -14.65
N LEU A 224 -2.29 -5.10 -14.54
CA LEU A 224 -2.09 -5.85 -13.29
C LEU A 224 -0.88 -5.26 -12.57
N TRP A 225 -1.09 -4.11 -11.91
CA TRP A 225 0.00 -3.27 -11.43
C TRP A 225 0.17 -3.23 -9.90
N GLY A 226 -0.79 -3.79 -9.16
CA GLY A 226 -0.84 -3.82 -7.70
C GLY A 226 0.20 -4.74 -7.03
N SER A 227 -0.10 -5.26 -5.84
CA SER A 227 0.88 -5.94 -4.98
C SER A 227 1.28 -7.36 -5.41
N ALA A 228 0.73 -8.42 -4.81
CA ALA A 228 1.09 -9.81 -5.06
C ALA A 228 -0.16 -10.69 -5.11
N ALA A 229 -0.34 -11.44 -6.20
CA ALA A 229 -1.52 -12.31 -6.37
C ALA A 229 -1.47 -13.48 -5.39
N PRO A 230 -2.48 -13.65 -4.51
CA PRO A 230 -2.53 -14.79 -3.62
C PRO A 230 -3.03 -16.05 -4.36
N ILE A 231 -2.64 -17.19 -3.82
CA ILE A 231 -2.81 -18.52 -4.42
C ILE A 231 -3.68 -19.39 -3.51
N ASP A 232 -4.71 -20.01 -4.08
CA ASP A 232 -5.51 -21.07 -3.46
C ASP A 232 -5.33 -22.40 -4.19
N PRO A 233 -4.44 -23.27 -3.71
CA PRO A 233 -4.27 -24.62 -4.25
C PRO A 233 -5.52 -25.50 -4.11
N GLN A 234 -6.44 -25.21 -3.17
CA GLN A 234 -7.64 -26.02 -2.95
C GLN A 234 -8.70 -25.80 -4.05
N ARG A 235 -8.66 -24.66 -4.73
CA ARG A 235 -9.57 -24.26 -5.81
C ARG A 235 -8.90 -24.18 -7.19
N ASP A 236 -7.64 -24.61 -7.28
CA ASP A 236 -6.79 -24.36 -8.45
C ASP A 236 -6.75 -22.87 -8.83
N ALA A 237 -6.79 -21.93 -7.89
CA ALA A 237 -7.09 -20.52 -8.18
C ALA A 237 -5.96 -19.55 -7.80
N VAL A 238 -5.53 -18.71 -8.75
CA VAL A 238 -4.79 -17.46 -8.47
C VAL A 238 -5.73 -16.27 -8.62
N TYR A 239 -5.68 -15.34 -7.66
CA TYR A 239 -6.57 -14.18 -7.64
C TYR A 239 -5.83 -12.89 -7.99
N VAL A 240 -6.39 -12.10 -8.89
CA VAL A 240 -5.82 -10.81 -9.33
C VAL A 240 -6.84 -9.69 -9.23
N ALA A 241 -6.36 -8.44 -9.23
CA ALA A 241 -7.20 -7.25 -9.30
C ALA A 241 -6.66 -6.29 -10.37
N THR A 242 -7.55 -5.65 -11.12
CA THR A 242 -7.22 -4.95 -12.38
C THR A 242 -7.27 -3.43 -12.31
N GLY A 243 -6.54 -2.81 -13.24
CA GLY A 243 -6.54 -1.38 -13.51
C GLY A 243 -7.80 -0.85 -14.24
N GLY A 244 -7.80 0.47 -14.48
CA GLY A 244 -8.73 1.16 -15.38
C GLY A 244 -8.42 0.94 -16.88
N ASN A 245 -9.34 1.30 -17.78
CA ASN A 245 -9.03 1.36 -19.23
C ASN A 245 -8.21 2.64 -19.53
N PHE A 246 -7.29 2.54 -20.48
CA PHE A 246 -6.57 3.70 -21.05
C PHE A 246 -7.26 4.22 -22.32
N ASN A 247 -7.83 3.33 -23.14
CA ASN A 247 -8.81 3.65 -24.19
C ASN A 247 -9.83 2.51 -24.36
N THR A 248 -10.96 2.81 -25.01
CA THR A 248 -12.03 1.86 -25.35
C THR A 248 -12.64 2.19 -26.73
N PRO A 249 -13.20 1.19 -27.45
CA PRO A 249 -13.79 1.42 -28.77
C PRO A 249 -15.11 2.18 -28.69
N ASP A 250 -15.43 2.90 -29.77
CA ASP A 250 -16.62 3.76 -29.87
C ASP A 250 -17.94 2.98 -29.67
N SER A 251 -17.97 1.67 -29.96
CA SER A 251 -19.09 0.77 -29.63
C SER A 251 -19.37 0.68 -28.13
N TYR A 252 -18.32 0.58 -27.31
CA TYR A 252 -18.41 0.57 -25.85
C TYR A 252 -18.79 1.95 -25.31
N LYS A 253 -18.17 3.02 -25.83
CA LYS A 253 -18.55 4.41 -25.52
C LYS A 253 -20.04 4.67 -25.79
N SER A 254 -20.56 4.18 -26.91
CA SER A 254 -21.99 4.25 -27.26
C SER A 254 -22.87 3.38 -26.35
N CYS A 255 -22.44 2.16 -26.02
CA CYS A 255 -23.17 1.32 -25.08
C CYS A 255 -23.30 1.98 -23.70
N LEU A 256 -22.21 2.55 -23.14
CA LEU A 256 -22.23 3.24 -21.85
C LEU A 256 -23.16 4.48 -21.80
N LYS A 257 -23.40 5.12 -22.96
CA LYS A 257 -24.33 6.25 -23.11
C LYS A 257 -25.79 5.79 -23.22
N ASN A 258 -26.04 4.67 -23.91
CA ASN A 258 -27.39 4.19 -24.23
C ASN A 258 -27.96 3.17 -23.21
N THR A 259 -27.17 2.77 -22.22
CA THR A 259 -27.50 1.67 -21.28
C THR A 259 -27.75 2.18 -19.87
N SER A 260 -28.65 1.52 -19.13
CA SER A 260 -28.98 1.87 -17.74
C SER A 260 -27.74 1.80 -16.82
N ILE A 261 -27.77 2.49 -15.68
CA ILE A 261 -26.67 2.43 -14.70
C ILE A 261 -26.46 1.03 -14.09
N ILE A 262 -27.44 0.12 -14.24
CA ILE A 262 -27.37 -1.28 -13.83
C ILE A 262 -26.68 -2.12 -14.90
N ASP A 263 -27.07 -1.92 -16.16
CA ASP A 263 -26.72 -2.83 -17.25
C ASP A 263 -25.40 -2.45 -17.94
N LYS A 264 -24.78 -1.32 -17.59
CA LYS A 264 -23.46 -0.89 -18.13
C LYS A 264 -22.35 -1.94 -17.99
N LEU A 265 -22.45 -2.84 -17.01
CA LEU A 265 -21.51 -3.96 -16.84
C LEU A 265 -21.68 -5.07 -17.90
N SER A 266 -22.77 -5.07 -18.67
CA SER A 266 -22.99 -5.99 -19.79
C SER A 266 -22.44 -5.46 -21.13
N CYS A 267 -21.97 -4.21 -21.19
CA CYS A 267 -21.51 -3.58 -22.43
C CYS A 267 -20.27 -4.25 -23.05
N GLU A 268 -19.42 -4.89 -22.25
CA GLU A 268 -18.39 -5.83 -22.71
C GLU A 268 -17.96 -6.74 -21.54
N PRO A 269 -18.56 -7.94 -21.38
CA PRO A 269 -18.25 -8.85 -20.27
C PRO A 269 -16.81 -9.36 -20.25
N ALA A 270 -16.08 -9.30 -21.38
CA ALA A 270 -14.66 -9.65 -21.45
C ALA A 270 -13.72 -8.47 -21.09
N ASN A 271 -14.26 -7.28 -20.82
CA ASN A 271 -13.51 -6.13 -20.33
C ASN A 271 -13.46 -6.15 -18.79
N TYR A 272 -12.45 -6.81 -18.23
CA TYR A 272 -12.29 -6.96 -16.78
C TYR A 272 -11.72 -5.71 -16.10
N VAL A 273 -12.17 -4.51 -16.48
CA VAL A 273 -11.83 -3.24 -15.81
C VAL A 273 -12.27 -3.28 -14.34
N ASN A 274 -11.49 -2.66 -13.44
CA ASN A 274 -11.81 -2.48 -12.01
C ASN A 274 -12.46 -3.70 -11.35
N SER A 275 -11.85 -4.88 -11.56
CA SER A 275 -12.38 -6.19 -11.24
C SER A 275 -11.45 -6.97 -10.33
N ILE A 276 -12.03 -7.87 -9.52
CA ILE A 276 -11.30 -9.04 -9.00
C ILE A 276 -11.58 -10.21 -9.94
N MET A 277 -10.53 -10.97 -10.28
CA MET A 277 -10.62 -12.17 -11.11
C MET A 277 -10.06 -13.38 -10.35
N SER A 278 -10.62 -14.55 -10.62
CA SER A 278 -10.10 -15.86 -10.22
C SER A 278 -9.71 -16.63 -11.48
N ILE A 279 -8.47 -17.13 -11.54
CA ILE A 279 -7.87 -17.73 -12.73
C ILE A 279 -7.27 -19.09 -12.36
N SER A 280 -7.45 -20.10 -13.21
CA SER A 280 -6.88 -21.45 -13.01
C SER A 280 -5.35 -21.41 -12.93
N ILE A 281 -4.79 -21.94 -11.84
CA ILE A 281 -3.37 -22.24 -11.65
C ILE A 281 -2.90 -23.22 -12.74
N SER A 282 -3.67 -24.28 -13.00
CA SER A 282 -3.30 -25.35 -13.93
C SER A 282 -3.29 -24.94 -15.40
N ASN A 283 -4.18 -24.06 -15.86
CA ASN A 283 -4.34 -23.78 -17.30
C ASN A 283 -4.68 -22.32 -17.69
N GLY A 284 -4.87 -21.40 -16.75
CA GLY A 284 -5.20 -20.00 -17.04
C GLY A 284 -6.67 -19.71 -17.40
N SER A 285 -7.58 -20.69 -17.34
CA SER A 285 -9.01 -20.42 -17.54
C SER A 285 -9.56 -19.51 -16.44
N ILE A 286 -10.28 -18.45 -16.80
CA ILE A 286 -10.96 -17.58 -15.83
C ILE A 286 -12.11 -18.37 -15.19
N LEU A 287 -12.01 -18.61 -13.88
CA LEU A 287 -13.00 -19.35 -13.09
C LEU A 287 -14.21 -18.44 -12.77
N TRP A 288 -13.93 -17.19 -12.41
CA TRP A 288 -14.91 -16.11 -12.32
C TRP A 288 -14.25 -14.73 -12.36
N SER A 289 -15.02 -13.70 -12.68
CA SER A 289 -14.63 -12.30 -12.50
C SER A 289 -15.77 -11.47 -11.90
N ARG A 290 -15.43 -10.34 -11.26
CA ARG A 290 -16.38 -9.40 -10.68
C ARG A 290 -15.84 -7.98 -10.79
N ASN A 291 -16.44 -7.16 -11.66
CA ASN A 291 -16.27 -5.71 -11.62
C ASN A 291 -16.86 -5.14 -10.31
N LEU A 292 -16.14 -4.18 -9.73
CA LEU A 292 -16.46 -3.56 -8.44
C LEU A 292 -16.43 -2.02 -8.49
N GLY A 293 -15.76 -1.43 -9.49
CA GLY A 293 -15.65 0.03 -9.66
C GLY A 293 -16.57 0.66 -10.70
N GLY A 294 -17.30 -0.12 -11.49
CA GLY A 294 -18.01 0.35 -12.69
C GLY A 294 -17.08 0.50 -13.90
N PRO A 295 -17.54 1.21 -14.96
CA PRO A 295 -16.69 1.64 -16.05
C PRO A 295 -15.69 2.71 -15.59
N ASP A 296 -14.43 2.58 -16.00
CA ASP A 296 -13.35 3.51 -15.67
C ASP A 296 -12.44 3.67 -16.90
N MET A 297 -12.22 4.91 -17.30
CA MET A 297 -11.45 5.36 -18.46
C MET A 297 -10.58 6.52 -18.02
N TRP A 298 -9.35 6.20 -17.63
CA TRP A 298 -8.47 7.16 -17.00
C TRP A 298 -7.03 7.04 -17.51
N THR A 299 -6.46 8.21 -17.80
CA THR A 299 -5.04 8.42 -18.06
C THR A 299 -4.61 9.73 -17.41
N THR A 300 -3.31 9.99 -17.33
CA THR A 300 -2.80 11.26 -16.78
C THR A 300 -3.27 12.51 -17.54
N LYS A 301 -3.73 12.38 -18.80
CA LYS A 301 -4.35 13.47 -19.56
C LYS A 301 -5.61 14.02 -18.88
N CYS A 302 -6.39 13.18 -18.20
CA CYS A 302 -7.62 13.58 -17.51
C CYS A 302 -7.36 14.48 -16.28
N GLN A 303 -6.09 14.80 -15.98
CA GLN A 303 -5.69 15.75 -14.93
C GLN A 303 -5.12 17.06 -15.49
N SER A 304 -4.65 17.09 -16.74
CA SER A 304 -4.08 18.27 -17.41
C SER A 304 -5.08 18.96 -18.35
N GLY A 305 -6.10 18.25 -18.81
CA GLY A 305 -7.22 18.78 -19.58
C GLY A 305 -8.37 17.79 -19.62
N HIS A 306 -9.34 18.03 -20.51
CA HIS A 306 -10.35 17.04 -20.87
C HIS A 306 -10.18 16.68 -22.34
N ASP A 307 -10.05 15.37 -22.61
CA ASP A 307 -9.83 14.78 -23.93
C ASP A 307 -10.95 13.76 -24.14
N ASP A 308 -12.00 14.14 -24.86
CA ASP A 308 -13.23 13.34 -25.03
C ASP A 308 -12.98 11.94 -25.62
N ASP A 309 -11.84 11.72 -26.29
CA ASP A 309 -11.49 10.42 -26.85
C ASP A 309 -10.90 9.46 -25.81
N LEU A 310 -10.20 9.97 -24.79
CA LEU A 310 -9.48 9.18 -23.77
C LEU A 310 -10.09 9.25 -22.37
N CYS A 311 -10.80 10.33 -22.06
CA CYS A 311 -11.35 10.67 -20.75
C CYS A 311 -12.86 10.90 -20.88
N ILE A 312 -13.71 9.93 -20.55
CA ILE A 312 -15.17 10.18 -20.59
C ILE A 312 -15.62 10.75 -19.25
N LYS A 313 -16.10 12.00 -19.28
CA LYS A 313 -16.55 12.74 -18.09
C LYS A 313 -17.57 11.94 -17.27
N GLY A 314 -17.24 11.65 -16.01
CA GLY A 314 -18.03 10.82 -15.11
C GLY A 314 -17.61 9.34 -15.06
N PHE A 315 -16.64 8.93 -15.87
CA PHE A 315 -15.95 7.62 -15.80
C PHE A 315 -14.43 7.79 -15.68
N ASP A 316 -13.97 8.99 -15.32
CA ASP A 316 -12.59 9.47 -15.35
C ASP A 316 -11.98 9.64 -13.93
N LEU A 317 -12.40 8.79 -12.99
CA LEU A 317 -12.17 8.99 -11.55
C LEU A 317 -10.94 8.29 -10.96
N ASP A 318 -10.28 7.41 -11.70
CA ASP A 318 -9.18 6.55 -11.22
C ASP A 318 -9.57 5.74 -9.97
N HIS A 319 -10.51 4.82 -10.16
CA HIS A 319 -11.12 3.98 -9.12
C HIS A 319 -10.63 2.52 -9.19
N ASP A 320 -9.42 2.29 -9.68
CA ASP A 320 -8.87 0.94 -9.85
C ASP A 320 -8.28 0.29 -8.59
N PHE A 321 -7.68 -0.89 -8.74
CA PHE A 321 -7.07 -1.66 -7.65
C PHE A 321 -5.56 -1.46 -7.55
N ALA A 322 -5.14 -0.52 -6.69
CA ALA A 322 -3.75 -0.27 -6.33
C ALA A 322 -3.05 -1.40 -5.53
N GLN A 323 -3.79 -2.46 -5.17
CA GLN A 323 -3.28 -3.63 -4.46
C GLN A 323 -3.97 -4.90 -4.98
N ALA A 324 -3.24 -6.02 -4.97
CA ALA A 324 -3.81 -7.33 -5.26
C ALA A 324 -4.68 -7.82 -4.09
N PRO A 325 -5.56 -8.82 -4.29
CA PRO A 325 -6.42 -9.33 -3.23
C PRO A 325 -5.65 -10.02 -2.11
N MET A 326 -6.35 -10.31 -1.00
CA MET A 326 -5.92 -11.19 0.09
C MET A 326 -6.98 -12.26 0.36
N LEU A 327 -6.55 -13.43 0.84
CA LEU A 327 -7.40 -14.60 1.09
C LEU A 327 -7.57 -14.85 2.58
N PHE A 328 -8.81 -15.06 3.00
CA PHE A 328 -9.16 -15.26 4.41
C PHE A 328 -10.47 -16.02 4.59
N ASN A 329 -10.82 -16.30 5.84
CA ASN A 329 -12.05 -16.99 6.20
C ASN A 329 -12.92 -16.12 7.12
N ILE A 330 -14.24 -16.18 6.92
CA ILE A 330 -15.28 -15.58 7.75
C ILE A 330 -16.24 -16.68 8.19
N LYS A 331 -16.16 -17.09 9.47
CA LYS A 331 -17.10 -18.04 10.10
C LYS A 331 -17.31 -19.34 9.29
N GLY A 332 -16.23 -19.90 8.74
CA GLY A 332 -16.24 -21.09 7.90
C GLY A 332 -16.35 -20.81 6.40
N ARG A 333 -16.76 -19.61 5.97
CA ARG A 333 -16.76 -19.21 4.55
C ARG A 333 -15.40 -18.68 4.12
N ASP A 334 -14.85 -19.27 3.07
CA ASP A 334 -13.67 -18.79 2.37
C ASP A 334 -13.97 -17.56 1.49
N VAL A 335 -13.19 -16.50 1.67
CA VAL A 335 -13.39 -15.21 1.00
C VAL A 335 -12.08 -14.59 0.51
N VAL A 336 -12.22 -13.76 -0.53
CA VAL A 336 -11.15 -12.97 -1.14
C VAL A 336 -11.56 -11.51 -1.08
N GLY A 337 -10.64 -10.61 -0.71
CA GLY A 337 -10.95 -9.19 -0.61
C GLY A 337 -9.80 -8.26 -0.97
N ALA A 338 -10.13 -7.04 -1.39
CA ALA A 338 -9.18 -6.03 -1.81
C ALA A 338 -9.69 -4.60 -1.52
N GLY A 339 -8.76 -3.69 -1.25
CA GLY A 339 -9.03 -2.25 -1.14
C GLY A 339 -8.81 -1.53 -2.48
N GLN A 340 -9.77 -0.69 -2.87
CA GLN A 340 -9.83 0.02 -4.15
C GLN A 340 -9.50 1.52 -3.98
N LYS A 341 -9.02 2.19 -5.04
CA LYS A 341 -8.79 3.65 -5.05
C LYS A 341 -10.06 4.47 -4.79
N SER A 342 -11.25 3.90 -4.99
CA SER A 342 -12.56 4.47 -4.60
C SER A 342 -12.75 4.65 -3.08
N GLY A 343 -11.81 4.15 -2.27
CA GLY A 343 -11.90 4.16 -0.81
C GLY A 343 -12.81 3.08 -0.23
N PHE A 344 -13.16 2.05 -1.03
CA PHE A 344 -13.87 0.85 -0.58
C PHE A 344 -12.92 -0.35 -0.41
N PHE A 345 -13.19 -1.16 0.61
CA PHE A 345 -12.72 -2.54 0.69
C PHE A 345 -13.87 -3.50 0.35
N HIS A 346 -13.66 -4.39 -0.61
CA HIS A 346 -14.63 -5.37 -1.07
C HIS A 346 -14.25 -6.76 -0.59
N THR A 347 -15.23 -7.57 -0.21
CA THR A 347 -15.03 -8.97 0.23
C THR A 347 -16.01 -9.87 -0.50
N LEU A 348 -15.48 -10.86 -1.22
CA LEU A 348 -16.18 -11.74 -2.14
C LEU A 348 -16.00 -13.21 -1.74
N ASP A 349 -16.98 -14.02 -2.09
CA ASP A 349 -16.97 -15.48 -1.99
C ASP A 349 -15.91 -16.11 -2.91
N ARG A 350 -14.98 -16.94 -2.39
CA ARG A 350 -13.84 -17.48 -3.18
C ARG A 350 -14.27 -18.42 -4.31
N ASP A 351 -15.38 -19.12 -4.15
CA ASP A 351 -15.92 -20.07 -5.11
C ASP A 351 -16.75 -19.39 -6.23
N SER A 352 -17.52 -18.34 -5.90
CA SER A 352 -18.53 -17.79 -6.83
C SER A 352 -18.37 -16.30 -7.19
N GLY A 353 -17.38 -15.61 -6.63
CA GLY A 353 -17.18 -14.17 -6.87
C GLY A 353 -18.37 -13.29 -6.46
N LYS A 354 -19.27 -13.80 -5.60
CA LYS A 354 -20.41 -13.05 -5.06
C LYS A 354 -19.95 -12.15 -3.93
N ILE A 355 -20.39 -10.90 -3.93
CA ILE A 355 -20.07 -9.95 -2.86
C ILE A 355 -20.70 -10.42 -1.55
N ILE A 356 -19.87 -10.60 -0.52
CA ILE A 356 -20.31 -10.89 0.86
C ILE A 356 -20.56 -9.59 1.62
N TRP A 357 -19.64 -8.63 1.48
CA TRP A 357 -19.86 -7.24 1.86
C TRP A 357 -18.93 -6.30 1.08
N SER A 358 -19.22 -5.01 1.12
CA SER A 358 -18.32 -3.96 0.64
C SER A 358 -18.42 -2.76 1.58
N LYS A 359 -17.29 -2.18 1.95
CA LYS A 359 -17.21 -1.16 2.99
C LYS A 359 -16.42 0.04 2.52
N ARG A 360 -16.99 1.24 2.61
CA ARG A 360 -16.21 2.48 2.52
C ARG A 360 -15.32 2.62 3.75
N THR A 361 -14.01 2.60 3.52
CA THR A 361 -12.93 2.70 4.51
C THR A 361 -12.26 4.07 4.49
N GLY A 362 -12.40 4.82 3.41
CA GLY A 362 -12.00 6.22 3.32
C GLY A 362 -12.52 6.96 2.09
N PRO A 363 -12.01 8.18 1.82
CA PRO A 363 -12.40 8.98 0.67
C PRO A 363 -11.68 8.52 -0.61
N GLY A 364 -12.43 7.97 -1.55
CA GLY A 364 -11.95 7.77 -2.92
C GLY A 364 -11.48 9.08 -3.56
N ASN A 365 -10.40 9.00 -4.33
CA ASN A 365 -9.82 10.12 -5.09
C ASN A 365 -8.79 9.60 -6.10
N SER A 366 -8.61 10.31 -7.21
CA SER A 366 -7.58 10.04 -8.24
C SER A 366 -6.13 10.34 -7.82
N GLY A 367 -5.92 10.70 -6.55
CA GLY A 367 -4.61 10.64 -5.90
C GLY A 367 -4.31 9.26 -5.29
N GLY A 368 -5.31 8.37 -5.23
CA GLY A 368 -5.34 7.08 -4.55
C GLY A 368 -6.17 7.13 -3.27
N GLY A 369 -7.15 6.24 -3.14
CA GLY A 369 -7.82 5.88 -1.88
C GLY A 369 -7.04 4.81 -1.12
N CYS A 370 -7.51 3.55 -1.12
CA CYS A 370 -6.78 2.44 -0.50
C CYS A 370 -5.45 2.18 -1.24
N GLY A 371 -4.32 2.25 -0.53
CA GLY A 371 -2.97 2.23 -1.11
C GLY A 371 -2.41 0.85 -1.48
N HIS A 372 -1.07 0.77 -1.59
CA HIS A 372 -0.34 -0.35 -2.22
C HIS A 372 -0.41 -1.70 -1.49
N GLY A 373 -0.90 -1.76 -0.25
CA GLY A 373 -1.06 -3.03 0.45
C GLY A 373 -1.65 -2.90 1.85
N SER A 374 -2.76 -3.60 2.07
CA SER A 374 -3.36 -3.82 3.38
C SER A 374 -2.66 -4.98 4.12
N ALA A 375 -2.77 -5.00 5.45
CA ALA A 375 -2.36 -6.14 6.29
C ALA A 375 -3.58 -6.72 7.03
N MET A 376 -3.47 -7.90 7.64
CA MET A 376 -4.61 -8.55 8.30
C MET A 376 -4.17 -9.44 9.48
N ASP A 377 -4.92 -9.41 10.59
CA ASP A 377 -4.79 -10.34 11.73
C ASP A 377 -5.99 -11.33 11.78
N ASP A 378 -6.13 -12.08 12.88
CA ASP A 378 -7.24 -13.02 13.04
C ASP A 378 -8.64 -12.39 13.14
N GLU A 379 -8.74 -11.09 13.43
CA GLU A 379 -10.00 -10.38 13.68
C GLU A 379 -10.24 -9.17 12.74
N ARG A 380 -9.19 -8.62 12.11
CA ARG A 380 -9.14 -7.28 11.50
C ARG A 380 -8.34 -7.22 10.20
N ILE A 381 -8.70 -6.28 9.34
CA ILE A 381 -7.94 -5.86 8.15
C ILE A 381 -7.51 -4.39 8.34
N TYR A 382 -6.25 -4.08 8.08
CA TYR A 382 -5.60 -2.79 8.26
C TYR A 382 -5.28 -2.14 6.92
N ILE A 383 -5.84 -0.95 6.69
CA ILE A 383 -5.86 -0.31 5.38
C ILE A 383 -5.30 1.11 5.50
N GLY A 384 -4.26 1.40 4.72
CA GLY A 384 -3.79 2.77 4.48
C GLY A 384 -4.67 3.45 3.42
N ASN A 385 -5.22 4.60 3.75
CA ASN A 385 -6.03 5.42 2.86
C ASN A 385 -5.30 6.72 2.60
N SER A 386 -4.96 6.97 1.33
CA SER A 386 -4.56 8.29 0.87
C SER A 386 -5.78 9.17 0.65
N ASN A 387 -5.57 10.48 0.80
CA ASN A 387 -6.59 11.51 0.64
C ASN A 387 -5.86 12.78 0.22
N ALA A 388 -5.71 12.98 -1.10
CA ALA A 388 -4.78 13.94 -1.69
C ALA A 388 -5.28 15.40 -1.60
N GLY A 389 -5.49 15.90 -0.38
CA GLY A 389 -5.81 17.30 -0.07
C GLY A 389 -7.20 17.80 -0.48
N LYS A 390 -8.04 16.96 -1.10
CA LYS A 390 -9.34 17.38 -1.68
C LYS A 390 -10.58 17.01 -0.86
N ASN A 391 -10.52 16.02 0.05
CA ASN A 391 -11.67 15.60 0.86
C ASN A 391 -11.42 15.68 2.37
N TRP A 392 -12.46 15.94 3.15
CA TRP A 392 -12.42 15.95 4.61
C TRP A 392 -13.10 14.69 5.13
N GLU A 393 -12.34 13.72 5.66
CA GLU A 393 -12.95 12.50 6.19
C GLU A 393 -13.37 12.70 7.65
N ARG A 394 -14.65 12.50 7.95
CA ARG A 394 -15.17 12.56 9.32
C ARG A 394 -15.15 11.18 9.96
N PHE A 395 -14.21 10.98 10.88
CA PHE A 395 -14.07 9.74 11.62
C PHE A 395 -15.29 9.46 12.51
N LYS A 396 -15.49 8.20 12.90
CA LYS A 396 -16.59 7.75 13.79
C LYS A 396 -16.70 8.52 15.11
N ASN A 397 -15.59 9.04 15.64
CA ASN A 397 -15.53 9.84 16.87
C ASN A 397 -15.86 11.34 16.64
N GLY A 398 -16.09 11.76 15.40
CA GLY A 398 -16.35 13.15 15.00
C GLY A 398 -15.12 13.97 14.62
N PHE A 399 -13.91 13.40 14.72
CA PHE A 399 -12.66 14.04 14.28
C PHE A 399 -12.65 14.25 12.75
N MET A 400 -11.95 15.28 12.28
CA MET A 400 -11.89 15.67 10.86
C MET A 400 -10.49 15.50 10.30
N CYS A 401 -10.24 14.40 9.59
CA CYS A 401 -8.95 14.14 8.95
C CYS A 401 -8.84 14.92 7.63
N LYS A 402 -7.70 15.59 7.40
CA LYS A 402 -7.47 16.47 6.22
C LYS A 402 -6.38 15.96 5.26
N GLY A 403 -5.98 14.72 5.45
CA GLY A 403 -4.97 14.01 4.66
C GLY A 403 -5.14 12.52 4.85
N GLY A 404 -4.08 11.75 4.57
CA GLY A 404 -4.06 10.29 4.69
C GLY A 404 -4.23 9.79 6.12
N PHE A 405 -4.68 8.55 6.25
CA PHE A 405 -4.94 7.89 7.53
C PHE A 405 -4.97 6.37 7.40
N TRP A 406 -4.84 5.70 8.54
CA TRP A 406 -5.00 4.26 8.66
C TRP A 406 -6.32 3.90 9.33
N VAL A 407 -6.91 2.78 8.93
CA VAL A 407 -8.18 2.27 9.47
C VAL A 407 -8.08 0.76 9.66
N ALA A 408 -8.59 0.27 10.79
CA ALA A 408 -8.87 -1.15 10.97
C ALA A 408 -10.37 -1.41 10.77
N ILE A 409 -10.72 -2.43 9.99
CA ILE A 409 -12.06 -2.98 9.88
C ILE A 409 -12.11 -4.40 10.43
N SER A 410 -13.23 -4.79 11.04
CA SER A 410 -13.51 -6.18 11.41
C SER A 410 -13.51 -7.06 10.16
N LYS A 411 -12.70 -8.13 10.17
CA LYS A 411 -12.59 -9.11 9.07
C LYS A 411 -13.92 -9.80 8.77
N GLU A 412 -14.71 -10.07 9.81
CA GLU A 412 -16.04 -10.66 9.68
C GLU A 412 -17.06 -9.70 9.02
N THR A 413 -17.15 -8.46 9.52
CA THR A 413 -18.31 -7.59 9.27
C THR A 413 -18.03 -6.33 8.46
N GLY A 414 -16.77 -6.07 8.09
CA GLY A 414 -16.32 -4.82 7.50
C GLY A 414 -16.48 -3.60 8.44
N ASN A 415 -16.89 -3.77 9.71
CA ASN A 415 -17.09 -2.62 10.58
C ASN A 415 -15.77 -2.02 11.06
N ILE A 416 -15.58 -0.72 10.77
CA ILE A 416 -14.49 0.09 11.30
C ILE A 416 -14.38 -0.07 12.81
N VAL A 417 -13.23 -0.55 13.27
CA VAL A 417 -12.84 -0.72 14.68
C VAL A 417 -12.23 0.57 15.19
N TRP A 418 -11.22 1.09 14.48
CA TRP A 418 -10.52 2.34 14.78
C TRP A 418 -10.09 3.06 13.49
N GLN A 419 -9.88 4.38 13.59
CA GLN A 419 -9.34 5.25 12.55
C GLN A 419 -8.27 6.14 13.18
N GLN A 420 -7.10 6.26 12.56
CA GLN A 420 -5.97 7.02 13.05
C GLN A 420 -5.38 7.85 11.91
N CYS A 421 -5.44 9.19 12.03
CA CYS A 421 -4.84 10.09 11.04
C CYS A 421 -3.33 9.93 10.99
N ASP A 422 -2.75 10.22 9.82
CA ASP A 422 -1.37 10.68 9.74
C ASP A 422 -1.25 11.97 10.57
N PRO A 423 -0.41 12.02 11.63
CA PRO A 423 -0.28 13.19 12.49
C PRO A 423 0.01 14.49 11.72
N ILE A 424 0.75 14.45 10.61
CA ILE A 424 1.06 15.67 9.84
C ILE A 424 -0.14 16.22 9.06
N SER A 425 -1.26 15.47 8.98
CA SER A 425 -2.52 15.94 8.40
C SER A 425 -3.36 16.79 9.35
N ASP A 426 -3.10 16.69 10.65
CA ASP A 426 -3.86 17.40 11.68
C ASP A 426 -3.57 18.92 11.59
N PRO A 427 -4.59 19.79 11.63
CA PRO A 427 -4.36 21.23 11.64
C PRO A 427 -3.64 21.77 12.88
N GLU A 428 -3.75 21.08 14.02
CA GLU A 428 -3.27 21.50 15.35
C GLU A 428 -2.00 20.75 15.78
N TYR A 429 -1.52 19.79 14.99
CA TYR A 429 -0.27 19.08 15.25
C TYR A 429 0.94 20.03 15.22
N ILE A 430 1.59 20.15 16.37
CA ILE A 430 2.88 20.83 16.52
C ILE A 430 4.00 19.83 16.18
N PRO A 431 4.88 20.14 15.21
CA PRO A 431 6.02 19.29 14.86
C PRO A 431 6.97 19.10 16.04
N ASP A 432 7.25 17.83 16.38
CA ASP A 432 8.16 17.45 17.48
C ASP A 432 9.63 17.30 17.06
N GLU A 433 9.90 17.30 15.74
CA GLU A 433 11.24 17.38 15.15
C GLU A 433 11.22 18.38 13.98
N PRO A 434 12.36 19.05 13.68
CA PRO A 434 12.48 20.00 12.57
C PRO A 434 12.02 19.44 11.23
N ILE A 435 11.51 20.35 10.39
CA ILE A 435 10.98 20.03 9.07
C ILE A 435 12.04 20.32 8.01
N PRO A 436 12.39 19.34 7.15
CA PRO A 436 13.22 19.58 5.97
C PRO A 436 12.61 20.66 5.07
N ALA A 437 13.45 21.44 4.40
CA ALA A 437 12.98 22.48 3.48
C ALA A 437 12.09 21.89 2.37
N ILE A 438 10.80 22.26 2.38
CA ILE A 438 9.85 21.89 1.33
C ILE A 438 9.71 23.01 0.29
N PRO A 439 9.39 22.71 -0.99
CA PRO A 439 9.14 23.72 -2.00
C PRO A 439 8.06 24.72 -1.56
N LYS A 440 8.26 26.02 -1.83
CA LYS A 440 7.40 27.12 -1.32
C LYS A 440 5.91 26.97 -1.69
N GLN A 441 5.61 26.28 -2.78
CA GLN A 441 4.25 26.01 -3.28
C GLN A 441 3.54 24.84 -2.54
N LYS A 442 4.23 24.12 -1.65
CA LYS A 442 3.71 22.96 -0.91
C LYS A 442 3.58 23.24 0.58
N THR A 443 2.63 22.55 1.22
CA THR A 443 2.47 22.55 2.68
C THR A 443 2.85 21.18 3.24
N LEU A 444 3.16 21.08 4.54
CA LEU A 444 3.40 19.78 5.19
C LEU A 444 2.24 18.81 5.00
N ARG A 445 1.00 19.32 5.09
CA ARG A 445 -0.21 18.51 4.93
C ARG A 445 -0.35 17.92 3.52
N SER A 446 0.30 18.50 2.49
CA SER A 446 0.32 17.91 1.15
C SER A 446 1.19 16.65 1.02
N TYR A 447 1.96 16.30 2.06
CA TYR A 447 2.73 15.05 2.16
C TYR A 447 2.06 13.98 3.04
N ALA A 448 0.88 14.24 3.60
CA ALA A 448 0.15 13.27 4.42
C ALA A 448 -0.47 12.16 3.56
N PHE A 449 0.33 11.17 3.14
CA PHE A 449 -0.14 9.99 2.41
C PHE A 449 0.13 8.71 3.20
N ALA A 450 -0.94 7.98 3.52
CA ALA A 450 -0.90 6.66 4.13
C ALA A 450 -1.05 5.58 3.05
N THR A 451 -0.17 5.57 2.04
CA THR A 451 -0.22 4.63 0.89
C THR A 451 0.88 3.57 0.89
N GLY A 452 1.87 3.68 1.79
CA GLY A 452 2.84 2.61 2.02
C GLY A 452 2.18 1.35 2.56
N ALA A 453 2.71 0.18 2.20
CA ALA A 453 2.09 -1.09 2.57
C ALA A 453 2.22 -1.39 4.07
N LEU A 454 1.13 -1.83 4.70
CA LEU A 454 1.11 -2.15 6.13
C LEU A 454 1.66 -3.56 6.38
N SER A 455 2.14 -3.83 7.59
CA SER A 455 2.53 -5.18 8.04
C SER A 455 2.13 -5.37 9.50
N VAL A 456 1.82 -6.59 9.95
CA VAL A 456 1.35 -6.84 11.33
C VAL A 456 2.05 -8.03 11.98
N THR A 457 2.29 -7.97 13.31
CA THR A 457 2.82 -9.09 14.10
C THR A 457 1.70 -9.91 14.75
N SER A 458 1.94 -11.20 14.95
CA SER A 458 1.04 -12.10 15.70
C SER A 458 0.75 -11.63 17.13
N SER A 459 1.63 -10.82 17.71
CA SER A 459 1.45 -10.16 19.00
C SER A 459 0.67 -8.83 18.97
N GLY A 460 0.13 -8.42 17.82
CA GLY A 460 -0.74 -7.25 17.70
C GLY A 460 -0.04 -5.90 17.59
N VAL A 461 1.09 -5.82 16.88
CA VAL A 461 1.69 -4.54 16.44
C VAL A 461 1.50 -4.38 14.93
N VAL A 462 0.94 -3.26 14.50
CA VAL A 462 0.82 -2.88 13.09
C VAL A 462 1.88 -1.85 12.74
N PHE A 463 2.70 -2.11 11.74
CA PHE A 463 3.67 -1.15 11.19
C PHE A 463 3.13 -0.48 9.93
N ALA A 464 3.24 0.84 9.86
CA ALA A 464 2.96 1.61 8.64
C ALA A 464 3.85 2.85 8.49
N GLY A 465 4.10 3.24 7.24
CA GLY A 465 4.90 4.41 6.89
C GLY A 465 4.03 5.56 6.40
N SER A 466 4.44 6.79 6.71
CA SER A 466 3.90 8.03 6.14
C SER A 466 4.83 8.60 5.06
N PHE A 467 4.26 9.40 4.15
CA PHE A 467 5.02 10.22 3.21
C PHE A 467 5.55 11.54 3.81
N ASP A 468 5.43 11.76 5.13
CA ASP A 468 6.15 12.80 5.89
C ASP A 468 7.57 12.99 5.33
N PRO A 469 8.00 14.22 4.98
CA PRO A 469 9.36 14.47 4.48
C PRO A 469 10.45 14.05 5.49
N ARG A 470 10.13 13.99 6.80
CA ARG A 470 11.00 13.46 7.87
C ARG A 470 11.04 11.92 7.90
N GLY A 471 10.18 11.25 7.14
CA GLY A 471 10.10 9.79 7.05
C GLY A 471 9.55 9.15 8.32
N ALA A 472 8.30 9.46 8.68
CA ALA A 472 7.68 8.95 9.89
C ALA A 472 7.27 7.47 9.73
N ALA A 473 8.01 6.59 10.40
CA ALA A 473 7.65 5.21 10.62
C ALA A 473 6.85 5.07 11.92
N TYR A 474 5.73 4.33 11.89
CA TYR A 474 4.84 4.14 13.04
C TYR A 474 4.67 2.66 13.38
N GLY A 475 4.50 2.39 14.67
CA GLY A 475 4.01 1.12 15.22
C GLY A 475 2.77 1.37 16.06
N PHE A 476 1.63 0.81 15.66
CA PHE A 476 0.32 0.97 16.31
C PHE A 476 -0.09 -0.29 17.08
N ASP A 477 -0.89 -0.11 18.12
CA ASP A 477 -1.66 -1.19 18.75
C ASP A 477 -2.74 -1.72 17.79
N ALA A 478 -2.67 -3.01 17.45
CA ALA A 478 -3.58 -3.69 16.53
C ALA A 478 -5.06 -3.52 16.87
N LYS A 479 -5.40 -3.41 18.16
CA LYS A 479 -6.76 -3.44 18.68
C LYS A 479 -7.41 -2.07 18.78
N THR A 480 -6.62 -1.01 18.97
CA THR A 480 -7.08 0.35 19.29
C THR A 480 -6.60 1.44 18.32
N GLY A 481 -5.55 1.19 17.54
CA GLY A 481 -4.96 2.18 16.63
C GLY A 481 -4.05 3.22 17.31
N VAL A 482 -3.82 3.09 18.62
CA VAL A 482 -2.93 3.97 19.37
C VAL A 482 -1.49 3.81 18.89
N ILE A 483 -0.80 4.92 18.61
CA ILE A 483 0.63 4.94 18.31
C ILE A 483 1.41 4.51 19.56
N LEU A 484 2.11 3.38 19.47
CA LEU A 484 2.97 2.84 20.52
C LEU A 484 4.45 3.22 20.34
N TRP A 485 4.86 3.40 19.09
CA TRP A 485 6.22 3.74 18.68
C TRP A 485 6.19 4.61 17.42
N LYS A 486 7.18 5.51 17.31
CA LYS A 486 7.44 6.34 16.13
C LYS A 486 8.95 6.56 16.00
N LYS A 487 9.48 6.58 14.78
CA LYS A 487 10.83 7.08 14.47
C LYS A 487 10.82 7.79 13.12
N TYR A 488 11.54 8.90 13.02
CA TYR A 488 11.79 9.59 11.77
C TYR A 488 13.06 9.03 11.11
N LEU A 489 12.99 8.72 9.81
CA LEU A 489 14.02 8.01 9.05
C LEU A 489 14.67 8.86 7.94
N GLY A 490 14.22 10.10 7.75
CA GLY A 490 14.79 11.09 6.84
C GLY A 490 14.21 11.15 5.43
N SER A 491 13.18 10.37 5.10
CA SER A 491 12.48 10.44 3.80
C SER A 491 11.14 9.69 3.79
N SER A 492 10.20 10.11 2.94
CA SER A 492 8.88 9.49 2.74
C SER A 492 8.96 7.96 2.63
N ILE A 493 8.09 7.25 3.34
CA ILE A 493 8.12 5.78 3.43
C ILE A 493 7.05 5.17 2.53
N GLY A 494 7.46 4.79 1.32
CA GLY A 494 6.60 4.08 0.36
C GLY A 494 6.62 2.56 0.45
N SER A 495 7.72 1.97 0.95
CA SER A 495 7.77 0.53 1.19
C SER A 495 7.01 0.13 2.46
N GLY A 496 6.59 -1.14 2.52
CA GLY A 496 6.11 -1.73 3.76
C GLY A 496 7.22 -2.45 4.51
N ALA A 497 7.14 -2.44 5.85
CA ALA A 497 8.09 -3.12 6.72
C ALA A 497 8.12 -4.64 6.44
N ALA A 498 9.31 -5.24 6.49
CA ALA A 498 9.52 -6.68 6.48
C ALA A 498 9.88 -7.16 7.89
N ILE A 499 9.08 -8.04 8.47
CA ILE A 499 9.19 -8.43 9.88
C ILE A 499 9.49 -9.93 9.97
N SER A 500 10.68 -10.25 10.48
CA SER A 500 11.24 -11.59 10.55
C SER A 500 11.97 -11.75 11.88
N ASP A 501 11.54 -12.71 12.68
CA ASP A 501 11.94 -12.91 14.07
C ASP A 501 11.87 -11.60 14.88
N ASP A 502 12.95 -11.25 15.58
CA ASP A 502 13.14 -10.03 16.37
C ASP A 502 13.68 -8.83 15.55
N MET A 503 13.66 -8.92 14.22
CA MET A 503 14.10 -7.87 13.31
C MET A 503 12.92 -7.28 12.50
N VAL A 504 12.91 -5.96 12.36
CA VAL A 504 12.14 -5.26 11.32
C VAL A 504 13.13 -4.69 10.31
N VAL A 505 12.87 -4.82 9.01
CA VAL A 505 13.69 -4.24 7.94
C VAL A 505 12.82 -3.36 7.05
N TRP A 506 13.26 -2.13 6.80
CA TRP A 506 12.44 -1.11 6.13
C TRP A 506 13.27 -0.19 5.23
N GLY A 507 12.77 0.06 4.02
CA GLY A 507 13.36 1.01 3.06
C GLY A 507 12.63 2.36 3.03
N ILE A 508 13.36 3.45 2.79
CA ILE A 508 12.79 4.79 2.61
C ILE A 508 12.91 5.27 1.16
N GLY A 509 12.20 6.36 0.84
CA GLY A 509 12.21 7.04 -0.45
C GLY A 509 10.93 6.82 -1.25
N TRP A 510 10.34 7.91 -1.73
CA TRP A 510 9.29 7.92 -2.76
C TRP A 510 9.24 9.27 -3.51
N ARG A 511 10.04 9.43 -4.56
CA ARG A 511 9.96 10.63 -5.43
C ARG A 511 8.86 10.58 -6.49
N GLN A 512 8.17 9.44 -6.66
CA GLN A 512 7.26 9.21 -7.79
C GLN A 512 6.04 10.14 -7.79
N TRP A 513 5.75 10.70 -8.98
CA TRP A 513 4.72 11.72 -9.24
C TRP A 513 4.79 12.94 -8.28
N GLY A 514 5.95 13.24 -7.72
CA GLY A 514 6.14 14.38 -6.81
C GLY A 514 5.36 14.30 -5.49
N LYS A 515 4.83 13.12 -5.12
CA LYS A 515 3.99 12.94 -3.91
C LYS A 515 4.79 12.80 -2.60
N GLY A 516 6.08 12.46 -2.67
CA GLY A 516 6.97 12.30 -1.51
C GLY A 516 8.39 12.83 -1.77
N THR A 517 9.31 12.55 -0.85
CA THR A 517 10.73 12.90 -0.95
C THR A 517 11.59 11.70 -1.39
N ALA A 518 12.77 12.00 -1.96
CA ALA A 518 13.78 11.00 -2.28
C ALA A 518 14.50 10.49 -1.02
N GLY A 519 14.96 9.25 -0.99
CA GLY A 519 15.69 8.68 0.15
C GLY A 519 16.31 7.33 -0.16
N ASN A 520 17.53 7.08 0.32
CA ASN A 520 18.37 5.97 -0.14
C ASN A 520 18.91 5.11 1.02
N LYS A 521 18.06 4.76 1.99
CA LYS A 521 18.47 3.98 3.17
C LYS A 521 17.57 2.77 3.40
N LEU A 522 18.21 1.64 3.68
CA LEU A 522 17.59 0.43 4.23
C LEU A 522 17.98 0.35 5.72
N PHE A 523 17.01 0.28 6.61
CA PHE A 523 17.23 0.16 8.05
C PHE A 523 16.87 -1.24 8.54
N GLY A 524 17.70 -1.79 9.43
CA GLY A 524 17.32 -2.91 10.28
C GLY A 524 17.11 -2.42 11.71
N PHE A 525 15.95 -2.73 12.29
CA PHE A 525 15.57 -2.41 13.66
C PHE A 525 15.51 -3.66 14.53
N LYS A 526 15.83 -3.53 15.81
CA LYS A 526 15.71 -4.59 16.82
C LYS A 526 15.33 -3.99 18.17
N ILE A 527 14.75 -4.79 19.06
CA ILE A 527 14.61 -4.43 20.48
C ILE A 527 16.00 -4.21 21.08
N MET A 528 16.31 -2.95 21.38
CA MET A 528 17.55 -2.54 22.02
C MET A 528 17.38 -2.70 23.52
N VAL A 529 18.00 -3.73 24.08
CA VAL A 529 18.11 -3.85 25.54
C VAL A 529 18.94 -2.67 26.03
N ASN A 530 18.34 -1.80 26.85
CA ASN A 530 19.09 -0.78 27.56
C ASN A 530 20.21 -1.46 28.36
N GLN A 531 21.46 -1.30 27.91
CA GLN A 531 22.59 -1.46 28.81
C GLN A 531 22.46 -0.33 29.82
N SER A 532 21.85 -0.62 30.97
CA SER A 532 21.89 0.24 32.15
C SER A 532 23.33 0.67 32.34
N THR A 533 23.57 1.98 32.32
CA THR A 533 24.91 2.57 32.21
C THR A 533 25.85 1.93 33.22
N SER A 534 26.70 1.02 32.74
CA SER A 534 27.79 0.46 33.52
C SER A 534 28.64 1.65 33.93
N THR A 535 28.59 1.99 35.21
CA THR A 535 29.33 3.11 35.76
C THR A 535 30.81 2.82 35.62
N TYR A 536 31.39 3.30 34.51
CA TYR A 536 32.81 3.47 34.35
C TYR A 536 33.29 4.41 35.46
N LEU A 537 33.65 3.81 36.58
CA LEU A 537 34.46 4.46 37.61
C LEU A 537 35.70 4.98 36.90
N LYS A 538 35.79 6.31 36.76
CA LYS A 538 36.98 6.96 36.21
C LYS A 538 38.19 6.40 36.95
N PRO A 539 39.20 5.83 36.25
CA PRO A 539 40.47 5.51 36.87
C PRO A 539 41.00 6.77 37.53
N THR A 540 41.23 6.71 38.83
CA THR A 540 41.82 7.83 39.58
C THR A 540 43.24 8.01 39.06
N THR A 541 43.54 9.19 38.52
CA THR A 541 44.86 9.53 38.00
C THR A 541 45.86 9.67 39.15
N GLN A 542 46.48 8.56 39.54
CA GLN A 542 47.75 8.59 40.26
C GLN A 542 48.87 8.80 39.25
N ASN A 543 49.64 9.87 39.46
CA ASN A 543 50.80 10.17 38.64
C ASN A 543 51.90 9.14 38.92
N HIS A 544 52.29 8.37 37.90
CA HIS A 544 53.58 7.68 37.87
C HIS A 544 54.41 8.20 36.70
N GLU A 545 55.67 8.49 36.98
CA GLU A 545 56.57 9.18 36.07
C GLU A 545 57.00 8.28 34.91
N VAL A 546 56.91 8.79 33.68
CA VAL A 546 57.36 8.06 32.49
C VAL A 546 58.87 8.20 32.34
N THR A 547 59.60 7.13 32.64
CA THR A 547 61.01 7.00 32.26
C THR A 547 61.12 6.32 30.90
N HIS A 548 61.84 6.94 29.96
CA HIS A 548 61.99 6.43 28.60
C HIS A 548 62.93 5.22 28.54
N ILE A 549 62.48 4.15 27.87
CA ILE A 549 63.32 3.01 27.43
C ILE A 549 63.05 2.77 25.94
N ALA A 550 64.12 2.57 25.16
CA ALA A 550 64.05 2.46 23.70
C ALA A 550 63.60 1.05 23.23
N PRO A 551 62.91 0.94 22.08
CA PRO A 551 62.41 -0.34 21.58
C PRO A 551 63.53 -1.22 21.01
N THR A 552 63.53 -2.49 21.38
CA THR A 552 64.40 -3.54 20.80
C THR A 552 63.64 -4.36 19.74
N LYS A 553 64.38 -5.01 18.83
CA LYS A 553 63.80 -5.70 17.65
C LYS A 553 63.11 -7.02 18.03
N PRO A 554 62.02 -7.41 17.35
CA PRO A 554 61.46 -8.75 17.45
C PRO A 554 62.42 -9.82 16.89
N VAL A 555 62.44 -11.00 17.52
CA VAL A 555 63.15 -12.20 17.04
C VAL A 555 62.13 -13.22 16.54
N VAL A 556 62.43 -13.86 15.40
CA VAL A 556 61.55 -14.86 14.75
C VAL A 556 62.02 -16.28 15.11
N PRO A 557 61.14 -17.17 15.64
CA PRO A 557 61.46 -18.58 15.82
C PRO A 557 61.28 -19.39 14.53
N HIS A 558 62.29 -20.19 14.15
CA HIS A 558 62.16 -21.25 13.14
C HIS A 558 61.83 -22.60 13.80
N ILE A 559 60.93 -23.38 13.19
CA ILE A 559 60.73 -24.82 13.44
C ILE A 559 60.58 -25.51 12.05
N PRO A 560 61.18 -26.70 11.80
CA PRO A 560 61.50 -27.16 10.43
C PRO A 560 60.47 -28.08 9.76
N HIS A 561 60.72 -28.35 8.48
CA HIS A 561 59.96 -29.27 7.62
C HIS A 561 60.18 -30.76 7.95
N HIS A 562 59.18 -31.58 7.60
CA HIS A 562 59.35 -32.99 7.20
C HIS A 562 58.64 -33.24 5.85
N THR A 563 58.90 -34.39 5.21
CA THR A 563 58.62 -34.64 3.77
C THR A 563 58.29 -36.13 3.54
N LEU A 564 57.85 -36.48 2.32
CA LEU A 564 57.61 -37.85 1.77
C LEU A 564 56.23 -38.47 2.13
N LEU A 565 55.54 -39.27 1.28
CA LEU A 565 55.85 -39.77 -0.08
C LEU A 565 54.57 -40.08 -0.93
N HIS A 566 54.80 -40.53 -2.17
CA HIS A 566 53.89 -40.74 -3.33
C HIS A 566 52.90 -41.94 -3.23
N THR A 567 51.63 -41.89 -3.71
CA THR A 567 51.01 -42.28 -5.03
C THR A 567 51.14 -43.79 -5.42
N PRO A 568 50.34 -44.46 -6.32
CA PRO A 568 49.76 -43.96 -7.61
C PRO A 568 48.47 -44.63 -8.23
N LEU A 569 48.17 -44.23 -9.49
CA LEU A 569 47.27 -44.79 -10.56
C LEU A 569 45.76 -44.46 -10.51
N HIS A 570 45.01 -44.03 -11.57
CA HIS A 570 45.01 -44.11 -13.07
C HIS A 570 44.34 -45.35 -13.70
N PRO A 571 43.88 -45.28 -14.99
CA PRO A 571 43.84 -44.15 -15.96
C PRO A 571 42.40 -43.55 -16.04
N SER A 572 41.83 -42.91 -17.08
CA SER A 572 42.17 -42.39 -18.44
C SER A 572 41.12 -41.29 -18.79
N ASP A 573 40.99 -40.59 -19.93
CA ASP A 573 41.89 -40.05 -21.00
C ASP A 573 41.11 -38.85 -21.65
N LYS A 574 41.73 -37.78 -22.18
CA LYS A 574 42.00 -37.46 -23.62
C LYS A 574 40.78 -37.42 -24.58
N LEU A 575 40.67 -36.51 -25.56
CA LEU A 575 41.55 -35.42 -26.08
C LEU A 575 40.68 -34.46 -26.94
N LYS A 576 40.81 -33.12 -26.92
CA LYS A 576 41.72 -32.28 -27.75
C LYS A 576 41.52 -30.79 -27.40
N ALA A 577 42.47 -29.92 -27.76
CA ALA A 577 42.39 -28.47 -27.58
C ALA A 577 43.04 -27.70 -28.74
N THR A 578 42.63 -26.45 -28.97
CA THR A 578 43.31 -25.49 -29.88
C THR A 578 43.23 -24.04 -29.36
N ASN A 579 44.40 -23.46 -29.13
CA ASN A 579 44.80 -22.04 -29.26
C ASN A 579 44.10 -20.92 -28.44
N ARG A 580 44.91 -20.31 -27.56
CA ARG A 580 44.81 -18.90 -27.09
C ARG A 580 45.25 -17.92 -28.19
N PRO A 581 44.91 -16.62 -28.10
CA PRO A 581 45.86 -15.66 -27.51
C PRO A 581 45.46 -15.10 -26.13
N THR A 582 46.33 -14.29 -25.52
CA THR A 582 46.17 -13.70 -24.17
C THR A 582 46.72 -12.27 -24.10
N LEU A 583 46.08 -11.40 -23.31
CA LEU A 583 46.61 -10.31 -22.46
C LEU A 583 45.46 -9.34 -22.08
N PRO A 584 45.57 -8.53 -21.01
CA PRO A 584 46.12 -8.79 -19.68
C PRO A 584 45.05 -8.61 -18.56
N SER A 585 45.25 -9.23 -17.40
CA SER A 585 44.36 -9.07 -16.22
C SER A 585 44.87 -8.02 -15.23
N THR A 586 44.09 -6.97 -14.96
CA THR A 586 44.40 -5.91 -13.98
C THR A 586 43.47 -5.98 -12.76
N THR A 587 43.60 -7.04 -11.96
CA THR A 587 42.87 -7.19 -10.69
C THR A 587 43.38 -6.21 -9.63
N LYS A 588 42.67 -5.10 -9.41
CA LYS A 588 42.73 -4.37 -8.14
C LYS A 588 41.82 -5.07 -7.11
N PRO A 589 42.19 -5.15 -5.82
CA PRO A 589 41.33 -5.71 -4.79
C PRO A 589 40.10 -4.81 -4.54
N VAL A 590 38.95 -5.43 -4.31
CA VAL A 590 37.72 -4.73 -3.90
C VAL A 590 37.83 -4.36 -2.42
N THR A 591 37.73 -3.08 -2.10
CA THR A 591 37.62 -2.59 -0.72
C THR A 591 36.28 -3.01 -0.13
N ALA A 592 36.28 -3.66 1.04
CA ALA A 592 35.06 -3.96 1.76
C ALA A 592 34.43 -2.67 2.31
N HIS A 593 33.19 -2.36 1.91
CA HIS A 593 32.43 -1.28 2.51
C HIS A 593 31.80 -1.75 3.83
N THR A 594 32.46 -1.45 4.94
CA THR A 594 31.98 -1.74 6.28
C THR A 594 30.67 -0.99 6.58
N ALA A 595 29.68 -1.66 7.17
CA ALA A 595 28.52 -0.97 7.71
C ALA A 595 28.95 -0.12 8.91
N ILE A 596 28.53 1.15 8.95
CA ILE A 596 28.91 2.10 10.00
C ILE A 596 28.06 1.83 11.26
N PRO A 597 28.66 1.59 12.45
CA PRO A 597 27.94 1.59 13.71
C PRO A 597 27.45 3.02 14.00
N PHE A 598 26.15 3.17 14.28
CA PHE A 598 25.56 4.49 14.52
C PHE A 598 25.86 4.99 15.94
N ASN A 599 26.63 6.07 16.05
CA ASN A 599 26.69 6.96 17.21
C ASN A 599 25.72 8.13 16.98
N GLU A 600 25.22 8.77 18.04
CA GLU A 600 24.19 9.82 17.94
C GLU A 600 24.74 11.26 17.80
N ASP A 601 26.07 11.48 17.84
CA ASP A 601 26.67 12.81 18.07
C ASP A 601 27.70 13.30 17.00
N GLU A 602 27.57 12.95 15.71
CA GLU A 602 28.46 13.50 14.64
C GLU A 602 27.70 13.99 13.39
N GLU A 603 27.75 15.31 13.14
CA GLU A 603 27.39 15.94 11.86
C GLU A 603 28.62 16.06 10.94
N PRO A 604 28.59 15.56 9.69
CA PRO A 604 29.62 15.83 8.70
C PRO A 604 29.22 16.95 7.73
N GLU A 605 30.19 17.79 7.33
CA GLU A 605 29.99 18.88 6.36
C GLU A 605 29.53 18.39 4.98
N ILE A 606 28.68 19.17 4.32
CA ILE A 606 28.18 18.88 2.97
C ILE A 606 29.21 19.36 1.94
N GLN A 607 29.83 18.44 1.21
CA GLN A 607 30.47 18.73 -0.08
C GLN A 607 29.52 18.40 -1.24
N GLU A 608 29.35 19.35 -2.14
CA GLU A 608 28.50 19.20 -3.34
C GLU A 608 29.15 18.26 -4.38
N PRO A 609 28.43 17.24 -4.89
CA PRO A 609 28.81 16.55 -6.11
C PRO A 609 28.25 17.31 -7.33
N ASN A 610 29.09 17.50 -8.35
CA ASN A 610 28.80 18.31 -9.54
C ASN A 610 27.49 17.95 -10.26
N SER A 611 26.88 18.97 -10.86
CA SER A 611 25.70 18.87 -11.71
C SER A 611 25.94 18.05 -12.99
N TYR A 612 24.88 17.41 -13.45
CA TYR A 612 24.69 17.03 -14.85
C TYR A 612 23.34 17.60 -15.32
N SER A 613 23.35 18.26 -16.47
CA SER A 613 22.22 19.02 -17.01
C SER A 613 21.26 18.16 -17.81
N GLU A 614 19.97 18.30 -17.51
CA GLU A 614 18.88 18.22 -18.49
C GLU A 614 18.02 19.48 -18.26
N ASP A 615 18.31 20.53 -19.02
CA ASP A 615 17.51 21.76 -19.07
C ASP A 615 16.33 21.56 -20.02
N GLU A 616 15.13 21.99 -19.65
CA GLU A 616 14.12 22.46 -20.61
C GLU A 616 13.13 23.40 -19.89
N ASP A 617 12.87 24.56 -20.50
CA ASP A 617 12.12 25.67 -19.89
C ASP A 617 10.61 25.40 -19.79
N TYR A 618 10.00 25.90 -18.70
CA TYR A 618 8.59 26.31 -18.70
C TYR A 618 8.52 27.84 -18.74
N GLY A 619 8.34 28.38 -19.95
CA GLY A 619 8.04 29.79 -20.16
C GLY A 619 6.56 30.08 -19.90
N ASP A 620 6.21 30.49 -18.68
CA ASP A 620 4.93 31.14 -18.39
C ASP A 620 5.01 32.63 -18.81
N GLU A 621 4.32 33.03 -19.87
CA GLU A 621 4.22 34.45 -20.27
C GLU A 621 3.20 35.22 -19.41
N ASP A 622 3.59 36.42 -18.96
CA ASP A 622 2.77 37.28 -18.09
C ASP A 622 1.48 37.80 -18.75
N ILE A 623 0.32 37.28 -18.30
CA ILE A 623 -0.96 37.98 -18.48
C ILE A 623 -1.26 38.83 -17.24
N ASN A 624 -0.85 40.10 -17.31
CA ASN A 624 -1.09 41.12 -16.30
C ASN A 624 -2.59 41.27 -15.97
N TYR A 625 -2.94 41.13 -14.68
CA TYR A 625 -4.13 41.79 -14.13
C TYR A 625 -3.77 42.57 -12.87
N ARG A 626 -4.12 43.86 -12.88
CA ARG A 626 -3.89 44.79 -11.76
C ARG A 626 -4.76 44.43 -10.56
N SER A 627 -4.26 44.75 -9.37
CA SER A 627 -5.10 44.97 -8.20
C SER A 627 -5.95 46.23 -8.40
N ASP A 628 -7.26 46.11 -8.26
CA ASP A 628 -8.16 47.20 -7.91
C ASP A 628 -9.24 46.66 -6.96
N SER A 629 -9.79 47.53 -6.12
CA SER A 629 -10.66 47.14 -5.00
C SER A 629 -12.13 47.54 -5.21
N ASN A 630 -12.99 46.97 -4.35
CA ASN A 630 -14.37 47.39 -4.00
C ASN A 630 -15.54 46.59 -4.61
N ASP A 631 -16.51 46.33 -3.71
CA ASP A 631 -17.97 46.36 -3.88
C ASP A 631 -18.64 45.64 -5.07
N ILE A 632 -19.23 44.48 -4.76
CA ILE A 632 -20.28 43.87 -5.60
C ILE A 632 -21.60 44.62 -5.36
N VAL A 633 -21.92 45.56 -6.25
CA VAL A 633 -23.24 46.20 -6.35
C VAL A 633 -24.26 45.20 -6.92
N CYS A 634 -25.48 45.18 -6.35
CA CYS A 634 -26.54 44.26 -6.79
C CYS A 634 -27.16 44.71 -8.13
N GLY A 635 -27.13 43.83 -9.14
CA GLY A 635 -27.82 44.03 -10.42
C GLY A 635 -29.34 43.81 -10.33
N VAL A 636 -30.10 44.60 -11.09
CA VAL A 636 -31.57 44.56 -11.13
C VAL A 636 -32.07 43.52 -12.15
N CYS A 637 -33.13 42.77 -11.79
CA CYS A 637 -33.76 41.80 -12.69
C CYS A 637 -34.66 42.47 -13.74
N PRO A 638 -34.69 41.99 -15.00
CA PRO A 638 -35.71 42.36 -15.99
C PRO A 638 -37.15 42.05 -15.54
N SER A 639 -38.11 42.73 -16.14
CA SER A 639 -39.52 42.72 -15.74
C SER A 639 -40.23 41.38 -15.98
N GLY A 640 -40.88 40.84 -14.94
CA GLY A 640 -41.81 39.70 -15.08
C GLY A 640 -42.31 39.10 -13.77
N HIS A 641 -41.43 38.94 -12.76
CA HIS A 641 -41.73 38.17 -11.55
C HIS A 641 -41.89 39.04 -10.30
N ARG A 642 -42.93 38.77 -9.50
CA ARG A 642 -43.18 39.45 -8.22
C ARG A 642 -42.44 38.75 -7.08
N GLN A 643 -41.77 39.52 -6.23
CA GLN A 643 -41.21 39.02 -4.97
C GLN A 643 -42.31 38.64 -3.98
N TRP A 644 -42.01 37.68 -3.11
CA TRP A 644 -42.55 37.61 -1.75
C TRP A 644 -41.36 37.55 -0.79
N SER A 645 -41.32 38.47 0.16
CA SER A 645 -40.20 38.68 1.07
C SER A 645 -40.61 38.42 2.52
N GLU A 646 -40.00 37.45 3.18
CA GLU A 646 -40.06 37.33 4.64
C GLU A 646 -38.76 36.71 5.18
N ILE A 647 -37.75 37.57 5.39
CA ILE A 647 -36.51 37.21 6.10
C ILE A 647 -36.45 38.07 7.36
N GLY A 648 -36.80 37.47 8.50
CA GLY A 648 -36.68 38.11 9.81
C GLY A 648 -35.24 38.08 10.31
N TYR A 649 -34.56 39.23 10.30
CA TYR A 649 -33.29 39.42 10.99
C TYR A 649 -33.52 39.91 12.42
N THR A 650 -32.75 39.39 13.38
CA THR A 650 -32.56 39.99 14.71
C THR A 650 -31.09 39.98 15.06
N ALA A 651 -30.53 41.14 15.43
CA ALA A 651 -29.13 41.25 15.85
C ALA A 651 -28.92 40.66 17.26
N PRO A 652 -27.84 39.91 17.52
CA PRO A 652 -27.51 39.45 18.86
C PRO A 652 -26.97 40.63 19.70
N THR A 653 -27.55 40.87 20.87
CA THR A 653 -27.07 41.90 21.80
C THR A 653 -25.85 41.48 22.64
N ASN A 654 -25.26 40.31 22.38
CA ASN A 654 -24.02 39.84 23.01
C ASN A 654 -23.18 38.95 22.07
N GLY A 655 -22.00 39.45 21.67
CA GLY A 655 -20.78 38.66 21.45
C GLY A 655 -20.64 37.77 20.20
N ASP A 656 -21.53 36.79 20.02
CA ASP A 656 -21.20 35.59 19.24
C ASP A 656 -21.66 35.60 17.76
N ARG A 657 -20.89 34.89 16.92
CA ARG A 657 -21.00 34.89 15.45
C ARG A 657 -22.21 34.09 14.94
N CYS A 658 -22.83 34.58 13.87
CA CYS A 658 -23.93 33.93 13.17
C CYS A 658 -23.60 32.50 12.71
N GLN A 659 -24.53 31.56 12.88
CA GLN A 659 -24.46 30.21 12.32
C GLN A 659 -25.52 30.00 11.22
N CYS A 660 -25.11 29.43 10.08
CA CYS A 660 -26.03 28.99 9.03
C CYS A 660 -26.55 27.58 9.33
N ILE A 661 -27.87 27.42 9.49
CA ILE A 661 -28.52 26.11 9.60
C ILE A 661 -28.91 25.64 8.20
N LYS A 662 -28.15 24.70 7.62
CA LYS A 662 -28.54 24.02 6.37
C LYS A 662 -29.41 22.82 6.71
N SER A 663 -30.72 22.90 6.45
CA SER A 663 -31.66 21.79 6.65
C SER A 663 -31.31 20.61 5.75
N ARG A 664 -31.55 19.39 6.23
CA ARG A 664 -31.13 18.15 5.57
C ARG A 664 -32.37 17.29 5.27
N ILE A 665 -32.61 17.00 3.99
CA ILE A 665 -33.57 15.97 3.60
C ILE A 665 -32.97 14.61 3.96
N ILE A 666 -33.78 13.72 4.53
CA ILE A 666 -33.37 12.35 4.91
C ILE A 666 -34.26 11.37 4.16
N CYS A 667 -33.74 10.82 3.06
CA CYS A 667 -34.35 9.64 2.43
C CYS A 667 -34.12 8.42 3.31
N THR A 668 -35.15 7.59 3.52
CA THR A 668 -35.04 6.32 4.26
C THR A 668 -35.50 5.17 3.37
N SER A 669 -34.74 4.06 3.42
CA SER A 669 -34.95 2.80 2.69
C SER A 669 -35.14 2.89 1.16
N CYS A 670 -34.06 2.66 0.42
CA CYS A 670 -34.12 1.97 -0.87
C CYS A 670 -33.62 0.51 -0.70
N PRO A 671 -33.92 -0.41 -1.63
CA PRO A 671 -33.36 -1.76 -1.63
C PRO A 671 -31.82 -1.78 -1.65
N VAL A 672 -31.23 -2.89 -1.21
CA VAL A 672 -29.78 -2.98 -0.98
C VAL A 672 -29.01 -2.98 -2.30
N GLY A 673 -28.16 -1.96 -2.48
CA GLY A 673 -27.10 -1.95 -3.49
C GLY A 673 -27.23 -0.86 -4.57
N TYR A 674 -27.29 0.42 -4.20
CA TYR A 674 -26.94 1.51 -5.13
C TYR A 674 -26.19 2.67 -4.46
N ILE A 675 -25.39 3.37 -5.28
CA ILE A 675 -24.58 4.54 -4.90
C ILE A 675 -25.21 5.80 -5.52
N PRO A 676 -25.56 6.84 -4.74
CA PRO A 676 -25.89 8.14 -5.30
C PRO A 676 -24.60 8.87 -5.70
N TRP A 677 -24.48 9.19 -6.98
CA TRP A 677 -23.40 10.04 -7.49
C TRP A 677 -23.69 11.50 -7.10
N TYR A 678 -22.71 12.15 -6.49
CA TYR A 678 -22.73 13.60 -6.25
C TYR A 678 -21.63 14.24 -7.09
N ASN A 679 -22.00 15.22 -7.89
CA ASN A 679 -21.09 16.11 -8.59
C ASN A 679 -21.61 17.54 -8.38
N ASP A 680 -20.76 18.45 -7.90
CA ASP A 680 -21.16 19.85 -7.72
C ASP A 680 -21.21 20.54 -9.10
N SER A 681 -22.11 21.52 -9.24
CA SER A 681 -22.32 22.31 -10.47
C SER A 681 -22.62 21.51 -11.76
N ASN A 682 -23.84 20.98 -11.87
CA ASN A 682 -24.85 21.55 -12.78
C ASN A 682 -26.18 20.80 -12.69
N ALA A 683 -27.30 21.53 -12.76
CA ALA A 683 -28.63 20.93 -12.81
C ALA A 683 -28.97 20.49 -14.25
N LEU A 684 -29.46 19.26 -14.40
CA LEU A 684 -30.21 18.81 -15.57
C LEU A 684 -31.57 18.33 -15.08
N GLU A 685 -32.64 18.80 -15.72
CA GLU A 685 -34.01 18.45 -15.35
C GLU A 685 -34.33 17.02 -15.81
N PRO A 686 -35.04 16.21 -15.00
CA PRO A 686 -35.45 14.87 -15.40
C PRO A 686 -36.64 14.94 -16.37
N SER A 687 -36.43 14.64 -17.64
CA SER A 687 -37.51 14.50 -18.61
C SER A 687 -38.29 13.20 -18.42
N ASN A 688 -39.50 13.32 -17.86
CA ASN A 688 -40.66 12.41 -17.90
C ASN A 688 -40.42 10.90 -18.02
N GLY A 689 -40.74 10.16 -16.95
CA GLY A 689 -41.14 8.74 -17.06
C GLY A 689 -40.48 7.77 -16.09
N ASP A 690 -40.80 7.87 -14.79
CA ASP A 690 -41.27 6.72 -13.98
C ASP A 690 -41.65 7.18 -12.55
N ASP A 691 -42.56 6.46 -11.91
CA ASP A 691 -43.33 6.97 -10.77
C ASP A 691 -42.55 6.97 -9.43
N CYS A 692 -42.41 8.16 -8.84
CA CYS A 692 -41.95 8.37 -7.45
C CYS A 692 -42.86 9.38 -6.74
N GLN A 693 -43.93 8.90 -6.08
CA GLN A 693 -44.88 9.78 -5.40
C GLN A 693 -44.32 10.42 -4.12
N CYS A 694 -43.83 11.66 -4.24
CA CYS A 694 -43.46 12.51 -3.12
C CYS A 694 -44.71 13.07 -2.40
N VAL A 695 -45.15 12.41 -1.31
CA VAL A 695 -46.24 12.90 -0.46
C VAL A 695 -45.77 14.10 0.39
N ILE A 696 -46.13 15.32 -0.01
CA ILE A 696 -45.79 16.56 0.71
C ILE A 696 -46.71 16.76 1.92
N SER A 697 -46.33 16.23 3.09
CA SER A 697 -46.98 16.59 4.36
C SER A 697 -46.51 17.98 4.83
N LYS A 698 -47.39 18.99 4.77
CA LYS A 698 -47.10 20.34 5.28
C LYS A 698 -46.80 20.30 6.79
N VAL A 699 -45.56 20.63 7.17
CA VAL A 699 -45.18 20.82 8.58
C VAL A 699 -45.84 22.09 9.11
N LYS A 700 -46.79 21.97 10.04
CA LYS A 700 -47.24 23.10 10.86
C LYS A 700 -46.16 23.46 11.87
N GLN A 701 -45.91 24.75 12.07
CA GLN A 701 -45.12 25.23 13.20
C GLN A 701 -45.82 24.85 14.53
N CYS A 702 -45.03 24.40 15.51
CA CYS A 702 -45.46 24.35 16.91
C CYS A 702 -44.99 25.63 17.63
N PRO A 703 -45.76 26.14 18.61
CA PRO A 703 -45.41 27.38 19.32
C PRO A 703 -44.20 27.19 20.25
N THR A 704 -43.62 28.31 20.66
CA THR A 704 -42.46 28.40 21.56
C THR A 704 -42.75 27.86 22.96
N CYS A 705 -41.75 27.22 23.57
CA CYS A 705 -41.81 26.81 24.97
C CYS A 705 -41.71 28.03 25.92
N PRO A 706 -42.47 28.06 27.04
CA PRO A 706 -42.25 29.04 28.11
C PRO A 706 -40.88 28.90 28.76
N VAL A 707 -40.34 30.01 29.26
CA VAL A 707 -39.04 30.07 29.93
C VAL A 707 -39.08 29.26 31.24
N GLY A 708 -38.23 28.23 31.35
CA GLY A 708 -38.03 27.48 32.61
C GLY A 708 -37.64 26.01 32.46
N PHE A 709 -37.99 25.35 31.34
CA PHE A 709 -37.81 23.90 31.19
C PHE A 709 -36.64 23.52 30.26
N LYS A 710 -35.82 22.54 30.66
CA LYS A 710 -34.71 21.95 29.88
C LYS A 710 -34.72 20.41 29.93
N ILE A 711 -35.64 19.76 29.23
CA ILE A 711 -35.59 18.31 28.98
C ILE A 711 -36.02 18.04 27.53
N TRP A 712 -35.24 17.23 26.81
CA TRP A 712 -35.64 16.62 25.54
C TRP A 712 -36.20 15.21 25.80
N TYR A 713 -37.32 14.88 25.16
CA TYR A 713 -37.77 13.50 25.00
C TYR A 713 -37.40 13.02 23.59
N ASP A 714 -36.80 11.84 23.46
CA ASP A 714 -36.59 11.22 22.15
C ASP A 714 -37.93 10.65 21.68
N LEU A 715 -38.56 11.24 20.67
CA LEU A 715 -39.77 10.67 20.05
C LEU A 715 -39.39 9.59 19.04
N GLY A 716 -39.90 8.38 19.23
CA GLY A 716 -39.69 7.24 18.35
C GLY A 716 -40.96 6.84 17.62
N TRP A 717 -40.82 6.35 16.39
CA TRP A 717 -41.92 5.75 15.63
C TRP A 717 -41.83 4.23 15.71
N ILE A 718 -42.97 3.58 15.95
CA ILE A 718 -43.09 2.12 15.89
C ILE A 718 -44.00 1.75 14.72
N ARG A 719 -43.57 0.79 13.91
CA ARG A 719 -44.32 0.26 12.76
C ARG A 719 -45.07 -1.01 13.18
N PRO A 720 -46.41 -1.05 13.16
CA PRO A 720 -47.17 -2.28 13.36
C PRO A 720 -46.94 -3.26 12.19
N ASN A 721 -46.97 -4.57 12.46
CA ASN A 721 -46.76 -5.59 11.42
C ASN A 721 -47.95 -5.74 10.44
N ASN A 722 -49.04 -5.00 10.63
CA ASN A 722 -50.34 -5.25 10.01
C ASN A 722 -50.76 -4.16 9.00
N GLY A 723 -49.81 -3.41 8.44
CA GLY A 723 -50.03 -2.53 7.28
C GLY A 723 -50.36 -1.06 7.56
N ASP A 724 -51.06 -0.75 8.64
CA ASP A 724 -51.49 0.62 8.97
C ASP A 724 -50.39 1.56 9.52
N GLN A 725 -50.69 2.86 9.50
CA GLN A 725 -49.74 3.96 9.70
C GLN A 725 -48.97 3.90 11.03
N CYS A 726 -47.68 4.26 10.97
CA CYS A 726 -46.80 4.36 12.13
C CYS A 726 -47.34 5.36 13.18
N GLN A 727 -47.21 5.03 14.45
CA GLN A 727 -47.54 5.93 15.56
C GLN A 727 -46.28 6.46 16.25
N CYS A 728 -46.36 7.71 16.73
CA CYS A 728 -45.28 8.42 17.41
C CYS A 728 -45.41 8.28 18.93
N VAL A 729 -44.34 7.87 19.61
CA VAL A 729 -44.34 7.58 21.05
C VAL A 729 -43.08 8.11 21.73
N ALA A 730 -43.22 8.64 22.95
CA ALA A 730 -42.10 9.21 23.71
C ALA A 730 -41.23 8.11 24.35
N LEU A 731 -39.98 7.98 23.89
CA LEU A 731 -38.99 7.08 24.46
C LEU A 731 -38.29 7.78 25.64
N THR A 732 -38.37 7.19 26.82
CA THR A 732 -37.70 7.71 28.02
C THR A 732 -36.30 7.12 28.19
N LYS A 733 -35.30 8.00 28.28
CA LYS A 733 -33.88 7.66 28.40
C LYS A 733 -33.57 7.12 29.80
N ARG A 734 -33.39 5.81 29.97
CA ARG A 734 -32.84 5.21 31.21
C ARG A 734 -31.38 4.77 31.03
N ARG A 735 -30.44 5.51 31.62
CA ARG A 735 -29.15 4.97 32.09
C ARG A 735 -29.24 4.65 33.58
N SER A 736 -28.55 3.60 33.99
CA SER A 736 -28.56 3.04 35.34
C SER A 736 -27.68 3.80 36.34
N LEU A 737 -27.99 3.71 37.65
CA LEU A 737 -26.98 3.66 38.72
C LEU A 737 -27.52 3.00 40.01
N HIS A 738 -26.61 2.40 40.79
CA HIS A 738 -26.81 1.61 42.02
C HIS A 738 -27.69 2.28 43.11
N LYS A 739 -28.43 1.55 43.97
CA LYS A 739 -27.87 0.81 45.13
C LYS A 739 -28.86 -0.16 45.85
N PHE A 740 -28.29 -1.27 46.35
CA PHE A 740 -28.54 -1.98 47.62
C PHE A 740 -29.89 -2.69 47.98
N ASN A 741 -29.77 -4.02 48.10
CA ASN A 741 -30.20 -4.91 49.21
C ASN A 741 -31.67 -5.33 49.45
N LYS A 742 -31.81 -6.66 49.67
CA LYS A 742 -32.86 -7.42 50.42
C LYS A 742 -34.29 -7.33 49.84
N LEU A 743 -35.05 -8.42 49.62
CA LEU A 743 -35.09 -9.68 50.39
C LEU A 743 -35.73 -10.86 49.60
N LYS A 744 -35.18 -12.10 49.77
CA LYS A 744 -35.79 -13.45 49.77
C LYS A 744 -37.00 -13.85 48.84
N ARG A 745 -36.82 -15.01 48.18
CA ARG A 745 -37.83 -16.06 47.80
C ARG A 745 -38.87 -15.66 46.72
N LEU A 746 -39.37 -16.53 45.82
CA LEU A 746 -39.28 -18.00 45.58
C LEU A 746 -38.79 -18.27 44.13
N MET A 747 -37.83 -19.17 43.86
CA MET A 747 -37.87 -20.65 43.69
C MET A 747 -38.41 -21.21 42.35
N LYS A 748 -37.50 -21.89 41.60
CA LYS A 748 -37.71 -23.00 40.62
C LYS A 748 -38.54 -22.64 39.36
N VAL A 749 -38.50 -23.37 38.23
CA VAL A 749 -38.03 -24.73 37.86
C VAL A 749 -37.15 -24.60 36.59
N TYR A 750 -35.87 -24.99 36.59
CA TYR A 750 -35.36 -26.28 36.08
C TYR A 750 -35.78 -26.65 34.64
N LEU A 751 -34.94 -26.31 33.66
CA LEU A 751 -34.14 -27.29 32.91
C LEU A 751 -32.86 -26.62 32.38
#